data_AF-A0A844M4M7-F1
#
_entry.id   AF-A0A844M4M7-F1
#
_cell.length_a   1.000
_cell.length_b   1.000
_cell.length_c   1.000
_cell.angle_alpha   90.00
_cell.angle_beta   90.00
_cell.angle_gamma   90.00
#
_symmetry.space_group_name_H-M   'P 1'
#
loop_
_entity.id
_entity.type
_entity.pdbx_description
1 polymer ?
#
loop_
_entity_poly.entity_id
_entity_poly.type
_entity_poly.pdbx_seq_one_letter_code
_entity_poly.pdbx_strand_id
1 'polypeptide(L)'
;MQRDIWRLLKEKCTILRLGKRLGLVVVLLVIIARLSGWLQFLEWGIFDIFLSWRSYESVEEKILIVGINEADIESVGKYPIPDGEITEIIKKLQAYKPIAIGLDIARNVPVEPGRKELVELARQSKNFIGIEKIFLPDRFSSIPNLPSERIGFSDIIPDKDTKYRRILLGAPNPLDSNDYKFSFSLRLAEAYLSQKDIPLKNGISDSHTMRFAATELPRFLPNFGGYVGTDAGGVQVLLNFRNGTELFRIVSLNDIKTENFQPDWIRDRIVMIGMTAISAGDLFNTSAISGLKLHGQIYGVEFHAHAVSQIINAVLGSRPLIKTWSEEWEYIWILGWGSITIGLSLMIKSPWRNLFAVSLSSSALIAISYYTLLIWGLWIPVAPVLLILGINFLLSACYQYEQSLKAQIVIRQHTIEMAFTEIHNGPLQTLAALLRNVQNHELSKEELLTNLKNLNLEIRDIGEYLTRQTLNLEESLRLGSGLKINLKRPIHELFYEVYSSTIERNLPYFQTLKVKVRSFDPLEEQFLTIERKRELCQFLEEALCNVGKHAEGVTRLSATGTKQQGWYSLKIRDNGLGIRSNYESKGTKDSKNLAKQLGGYFNRERATPKGTVCELTWPFAGTRSWISTMKSRLKAYFQRKLKFLTKNLQRSL
;
A
#
# COMPACT_ATOMS: atom_id res chain seq x y z
N MET A 1 -26.14 14.27 23.12
CA MET A 1 -26.13 12.85 22.66
C MET A 1 -26.11 12.67 21.15
N GLN A 2 -27.09 13.18 20.36
CA GLN A 2 -26.99 13.12 18.89
C GLN A 2 -25.81 13.95 18.36
N ARG A 3 -25.55 15.15 18.89
CA ARG A 3 -24.42 15.99 18.43
C ARG A 3 -23.04 15.33 18.58
N ASP A 4 -22.77 14.58 19.64
CA ASP A 4 -21.45 13.99 19.90
C ASP A 4 -21.20 12.68 19.13
N ILE A 5 -22.23 11.83 18.97
CA ILE A 5 -22.15 10.65 18.09
C ILE A 5 -22.02 11.08 16.63
N TRP A 6 -22.78 12.11 16.22
CA TRP A 6 -22.61 12.71 14.89
C TRP A 6 -21.25 13.39 14.74
N ARG A 7 -20.64 13.94 15.80
CA ARG A 7 -19.29 14.52 15.76
C ARG A 7 -18.22 13.44 15.61
N LEU A 8 -18.29 12.36 16.38
CA LEU A 8 -17.38 11.21 16.29
C LEU A 8 -17.52 10.45 14.95
N LEU A 9 -18.76 10.29 14.46
CA LEU A 9 -19.02 9.72 13.12
C LEU A 9 -18.53 10.66 12.01
N LYS A 10 -18.70 11.97 12.18
CA LYS A 10 -18.23 12.98 11.22
C LYS A 10 -16.71 13.08 11.22
N GLU A 11 -16.04 12.98 12.37
CA GLU A 11 -14.58 12.93 12.48
C GLU A 11 -14.03 11.65 11.84
N LYS A 12 -14.56 10.46 12.19
CA LYS A 12 -14.18 9.19 11.53
C LYS A 12 -14.44 9.24 10.02
N CYS A 13 -15.57 9.79 9.58
CA CYS A 13 -15.87 9.97 8.16
C CYS A 13 -14.94 10.96 7.47
N THR A 14 -14.53 12.04 8.14
CA THR A 14 -13.63 13.05 7.55
C THR A 14 -12.23 12.49 7.37
N ILE A 15 -11.75 11.71 8.36
CA ILE A 15 -10.49 10.98 8.30
C ILE A 15 -10.49 9.95 7.16
N LEU A 16 -11.54 9.13 7.07
CA LEU A 16 -11.71 8.16 5.98
C LEU A 16 -11.78 8.83 4.61
N ARG A 17 -12.39 10.02 4.50
CA ARG A 17 -12.45 10.79 3.24
C ARG A 17 -11.08 11.36 2.85
N LEU A 18 -10.28 11.82 3.81
CA LEU A 18 -8.96 12.39 3.52
C LEU A 18 -7.98 11.31 3.03
N GLY A 19 -7.90 10.16 3.72
CA GLY A 19 -7.06 9.04 3.30
C GLY A 19 -7.43 8.49 1.92
N LYS A 20 -8.74 8.39 1.62
CA LYS A 20 -9.23 8.03 0.28
C LYS A 20 -8.79 9.01 -0.80
N ARG A 21 -8.90 10.31 -0.54
CA ARG A 21 -8.50 11.36 -1.51
C ARG A 21 -7.01 11.30 -1.81
N LEU A 22 -6.18 11.18 -0.77
CA LEU A 22 -4.73 11.07 -0.95
C LEU A 22 -4.36 9.84 -1.78
N GLY A 23 -4.98 8.69 -1.50
CA GLY A 23 -4.68 7.49 -2.27
C GLY A 23 -5.16 7.55 -3.73
N LEU A 24 -6.30 8.20 -4.00
CA LEU A 24 -6.74 8.46 -5.37
C LEU A 24 -5.78 9.39 -6.13
N VAL A 25 -5.21 10.40 -5.45
CA VAL A 25 -4.19 11.27 -6.05
C VAL A 25 -2.95 10.46 -6.42
N VAL A 26 -2.50 9.53 -5.56
CA VAL A 26 -1.37 8.64 -5.89
C VAL A 26 -1.65 7.81 -7.13
N VAL A 27 -2.83 7.17 -7.22
CA VAL A 27 -3.21 6.38 -8.39
C VAL A 27 -3.22 7.24 -9.66
N LEU A 28 -3.78 8.45 -9.59
CA LEU A 28 -3.78 9.38 -10.72
C LEU A 28 -2.36 9.79 -11.14
N LEU A 29 -1.49 10.13 -10.19
CA LEU A 29 -0.10 10.50 -10.47
C LEU A 29 0.68 9.34 -11.09
N VAL A 30 0.46 8.12 -10.62
CA VAL A 30 1.09 6.92 -11.20
C VAL A 30 0.59 6.65 -12.62
N ILE A 31 -0.71 6.83 -12.88
CA ILE A 31 -1.26 6.72 -14.25
C ILE A 31 -0.64 7.79 -15.17
N ILE A 32 -0.49 9.03 -14.70
CA ILE A 32 0.18 10.10 -15.47
C ILE A 32 1.63 9.73 -15.75
N ALA A 33 2.37 9.24 -14.74
CA ALA A 33 3.75 8.78 -14.91
C ALA A 33 3.86 7.57 -15.86
N ARG A 34 2.85 6.70 -15.86
CA ARG A 34 2.75 5.58 -16.80
C ARG A 34 2.55 6.09 -18.23
N LEU A 35 1.56 6.95 -18.45
CA LEU A 35 1.23 7.54 -19.75
C LEU A 35 2.37 8.40 -20.33
N SER A 36 3.21 9.01 -19.49
CA SER A 36 4.39 9.76 -19.92
C SER A 36 5.62 8.88 -20.20
N GLY A 37 5.54 7.57 -19.97
CA GLY A 37 6.64 6.63 -20.16
C GLY A 37 7.70 6.66 -19.04
N TRP A 38 7.51 7.40 -17.95
CA TRP A 38 8.48 7.48 -16.85
C TRP A 38 8.68 6.13 -16.16
N LEU A 39 7.70 5.24 -16.21
CA LEU A 39 7.76 3.92 -15.59
C LEU A 39 8.35 2.83 -16.49
N GLN A 40 8.67 3.14 -17.76
CA GLN A 40 9.18 2.18 -18.75
C GLN A 40 10.43 1.44 -18.25
N PHE A 41 11.41 2.17 -17.73
CA PHE A 41 12.68 1.59 -17.31
C PHE A 41 12.52 0.55 -16.18
N LEU A 42 11.57 0.78 -15.26
CA LEU A 42 11.25 -0.17 -14.20
C LEU A 42 10.60 -1.43 -14.78
N GLU A 43 9.66 -1.27 -15.70
CA GLU A 43 9.00 -2.40 -16.35
C GLU A 43 9.95 -3.24 -17.18
N TRP A 44 10.84 -2.62 -17.94
CA TRP A 44 11.86 -3.32 -18.72
C TRP A 44 12.84 -4.06 -17.82
N GLY A 45 13.25 -3.45 -16.71
CA GLY A 45 14.09 -4.10 -15.71
C GLY A 45 13.41 -5.33 -15.09
N ILE A 46 12.13 -5.22 -14.74
CA ILE A 46 11.36 -6.34 -14.19
C ILE A 46 11.16 -7.43 -15.24
N PHE A 47 10.89 -7.07 -16.49
CA PHE A 47 10.79 -8.02 -17.61
C PHE A 47 12.09 -8.81 -17.79
N ASP A 48 13.24 -8.13 -17.81
CA ASP A 48 14.55 -8.78 -17.91
C ASP A 48 14.78 -9.75 -16.74
N ILE A 49 14.48 -9.31 -15.51
CA ILE A 49 14.58 -10.16 -14.30
C ILE A 49 13.68 -11.39 -14.41
N PHE A 50 12.45 -11.23 -14.89
CA PHE A 50 11.54 -12.35 -15.04
C PHE A 50 12.01 -13.35 -16.10
N LEU A 51 12.66 -12.90 -17.17
CA LEU A 51 13.28 -13.80 -18.14
C LEU A 51 14.50 -14.51 -17.54
N SER A 52 15.32 -13.80 -16.75
CA SER A 52 16.55 -14.33 -16.17
C SER A 52 16.31 -15.34 -15.02
N TRP A 53 15.15 -15.26 -14.35
CA TRP A 53 14.70 -16.20 -13.32
C TRP A 53 14.17 -17.53 -13.85
N ARG A 54 13.95 -17.64 -15.16
CA ARG A 54 13.42 -18.88 -15.73
C ARG A 54 14.36 -20.06 -15.50
N SER A 55 13.79 -21.24 -15.33
CA SER A 55 14.58 -22.47 -15.24
C SER A 55 15.43 -22.66 -16.49
N TYR A 56 16.59 -23.29 -16.29
CA TYR A 56 17.48 -23.61 -17.41
C TYR A 56 16.81 -24.59 -18.35
N GLU A 57 16.88 -24.27 -19.63
CA GLU A 57 16.33 -25.08 -20.71
C GLU A 57 17.41 -26.03 -21.23
N SER A 58 16.99 -27.16 -21.81
CA SER A 58 17.90 -28.02 -22.57
C SER A 58 18.44 -27.27 -23.79
N VAL A 59 19.64 -27.63 -24.23
CA VAL A 59 20.30 -27.09 -25.43
C VAL A 59 19.35 -27.17 -26.64
N GLU A 60 19.28 -26.10 -27.43
CA GLU A 60 18.53 -26.12 -28.70
C GLU A 60 19.24 -27.04 -29.70
N GLU A 61 18.56 -28.11 -30.13
CA GLU A 61 19.13 -29.11 -31.03
C GLU A 61 18.81 -28.86 -32.50
N LYS A 62 17.87 -27.97 -32.82
CA LYS A 62 17.46 -27.67 -34.21
C LYS A 62 18.42 -26.71 -34.90
N ILE A 63 19.28 -26.04 -34.13
CA ILE A 63 20.19 -24.98 -34.57
C ILE A 63 21.61 -25.31 -34.12
N LEU A 64 22.54 -25.29 -35.06
CA LEU A 64 23.98 -25.35 -34.82
C LEU A 64 24.59 -24.00 -35.16
N ILE A 65 25.44 -23.48 -34.29
CA ILE A 65 26.25 -22.28 -34.56
C ILE A 65 27.67 -22.72 -34.92
N VAL A 66 28.16 -22.27 -36.06
CA VAL A 66 29.58 -22.29 -36.42
C VAL A 66 30.15 -20.93 -36.04
N GLY A 67 30.74 -20.85 -34.86
CA GLY A 67 31.27 -19.62 -34.28
C GLY A 67 32.73 -19.42 -34.66
N ILE A 68 33.02 -18.39 -35.45
CA ILE A 68 34.41 -18.02 -35.76
C ILE A 68 34.98 -17.29 -34.55
N ASN A 69 35.88 -17.94 -33.82
CA ASN A 69 36.50 -17.42 -32.60
C ASN A 69 37.91 -16.86 -32.87
N GLU A 70 38.59 -16.37 -31.82
CA GLU A 70 39.94 -15.81 -31.95
C GLU A 70 40.96 -16.83 -32.48
N ALA A 71 40.90 -18.08 -32.01
CA ALA A 71 41.81 -19.14 -32.46
C ALA A 71 41.60 -19.48 -33.94
N ASP A 72 40.37 -19.38 -34.45
CA ASP A 72 40.08 -19.54 -35.87
C ASP A 72 40.70 -18.40 -36.71
N ILE A 73 40.60 -17.16 -36.22
CA ILE A 73 41.19 -15.98 -36.88
C ILE A 73 42.72 -16.10 -36.91
N GLU A 74 43.34 -16.49 -35.79
CA GLU A 74 44.78 -16.73 -35.68
C GLU A 74 45.22 -17.89 -36.58
N SER A 75 44.48 -19.00 -36.60
CA SER A 75 44.80 -20.16 -37.42
C SER A 75 44.72 -19.88 -38.92
N VAL A 76 43.79 -19.02 -39.35
CA VAL A 76 43.71 -18.57 -40.76
C VAL A 76 44.80 -17.54 -41.06
N GLY A 77 45.27 -16.80 -40.06
CA GLY A 77 46.33 -15.80 -40.18
C GLY A 77 45.90 -14.52 -40.90
N LYS A 78 44.60 -14.33 -41.14
CA LYS A 78 44.03 -13.16 -41.84
C LYS A 78 42.63 -12.84 -41.38
N TYR A 79 42.36 -11.55 -41.14
CA TYR A 79 41.03 -11.01 -40.85
C TYR A 79 40.73 -9.80 -41.77
N PRO A 80 39.50 -9.65 -42.30
CA PRO A 80 38.37 -10.58 -42.25
C PRO A 80 38.68 -11.94 -42.88
N ILE A 81 37.97 -13.00 -42.44
CA ILE A 81 38.15 -14.37 -42.97
C ILE A 81 37.91 -14.38 -44.49
N PRO A 82 38.87 -14.86 -45.31
CA PRO A 82 38.74 -14.89 -46.77
C PRO A 82 37.50 -15.64 -47.29
N ASP A 83 37.01 -15.22 -48.45
CA ASP A 83 35.84 -15.82 -49.10
C ASP A 83 36.05 -17.29 -49.47
N GLY A 84 37.30 -17.68 -49.80
CA GLY A 84 37.69 -19.07 -50.04
C GLY A 84 37.52 -19.97 -48.80
N GLU A 85 37.86 -19.45 -47.62
CA GLU A 85 37.70 -20.16 -46.34
C GLU A 85 36.23 -20.38 -46.00
N ILE A 86 35.41 -19.33 -46.18
CA ILE A 86 33.96 -19.42 -46.00
C ILE A 86 33.35 -20.41 -47.00
N THR A 87 33.83 -20.41 -48.24
CA THR A 87 33.37 -21.35 -49.27
C THR A 87 33.68 -22.80 -48.88
N GLU A 88 34.89 -23.08 -48.38
CA GLU A 88 35.28 -24.43 -47.98
C GLU A 88 34.39 -24.97 -46.87
N ILE A 89 34.16 -24.19 -45.81
CA ILE A 89 33.31 -24.63 -44.70
C ILE A 89 31.88 -24.86 -45.17
N ILE A 90 31.32 -24.00 -46.04
CA ILE A 90 29.96 -24.19 -46.53
C ILE A 90 29.87 -25.48 -47.36
N LYS A 91 30.86 -25.78 -48.21
CA LYS A 91 30.90 -27.05 -48.96
C LYS A 91 30.93 -28.26 -48.03
N LYS A 92 31.74 -28.23 -46.96
CA LYS A 92 31.78 -29.30 -45.96
C LYS A 92 30.44 -29.47 -45.26
N LEU A 93 29.84 -28.39 -44.77
CA LEU A 93 28.53 -28.40 -44.14
C LEU A 93 27.44 -28.97 -45.06
N GLN A 94 27.45 -28.60 -46.35
CA GLN A 94 26.49 -29.08 -47.34
C GLN A 94 26.52 -30.60 -47.54
N ALA A 95 27.68 -31.24 -47.39
CA ALA A 95 27.79 -32.70 -47.50
C ALA A 95 26.92 -33.45 -46.48
N TYR A 96 26.63 -32.82 -45.34
CA TYR A 96 25.78 -33.37 -44.28
C TYR A 96 24.30 -33.01 -44.41
N LYS A 97 23.90 -32.32 -45.48
CA LYS A 97 22.50 -31.99 -45.82
C LYS A 97 21.76 -31.22 -44.71
N PRO A 98 22.23 -30.01 -44.33
CA PRO A 98 21.47 -29.13 -43.45
C PRO A 98 20.24 -28.56 -44.19
N ILE A 99 19.22 -28.22 -43.42
CA ILE A 99 17.98 -27.59 -43.91
C ILE A 99 18.28 -26.20 -44.48
N ALA A 100 19.07 -25.43 -43.74
CA ALA A 100 19.47 -24.07 -44.11
C ALA A 100 20.86 -23.78 -43.56
N ILE A 101 21.64 -23.01 -44.32
CA ILE A 101 22.93 -22.45 -43.91
C ILE A 101 22.80 -20.93 -43.97
N GLY A 102 22.76 -20.28 -42.82
CA GLY A 102 22.75 -18.83 -42.69
C GLY A 102 24.16 -18.29 -42.49
N LEU A 103 24.57 -17.31 -43.30
CA LEU A 103 25.84 -16.61 -43.14
C LEU A 103 25.60 -15.23 -42.51
N ASP A 104 25.76 -15.14 -41.19
CA ASP A 104 25.66 -13.92 -40.40
C ASP A 104 27.00 -13.15 -40.41
N ILE A 105 27.51 -12.91 -41.63
CA ILE A 105 28.74 -12.15 -41.85
C ILE A 105 28.57 -11.32 -43.10
N ALA A 106 28.86 -10.02 -43.01
CA ALA A 106 28.79 -9.13 -44.15
C ALA A 106 29.77 -9.57 -45.26
N ARG A 107 29.24 -9.74 -46.47
CA ARG A 107 30.00 -10.13 -47.68
C ARG A 107 29.62 -9.28 -48.90
N ASN A 108 29.21 -8.04 -48.63
CA ASN A 108 28.96 -7.01 -49.63
C ASN A 108 30.24 -6.67 -50.42
N VAL A 109 31.37 -6.54 -49.72
CA VAL A 109 32.70 -6.31 -50.31
C VAL A 109 33.45 -7.63 -50.46
N PRO A 110 34.18 -7.87 -51.56
CA PRO A 110 35.04 -9.04 -51.72
C PRO A 110 36.13 -9.16 -50.65
N VAL A 111 36.34 -10.36 -50.12
CA VAL A 111 37.47 -10.66 -49.22
C VAL A 111 38.35 -11.74 -49.85
N GLU A 112 39.37 -11.32 -50.59
CA GLU A 112 40.22 -12.26 -51.34
C GLU A 112 41.17 -13.07 -50.42
N PRO A 113 41.57 -14.29 -50.83
CA PRO A 113 41.17 -14.99 -52.07
C PRO A 113 39.81 -15.68 -51.97
N GLY A 114 39.19 -15.96 -53.13
CA GLY A 114 38.08 -16.92 -53.26
C GLY A 114 36.70 -16.31 -53.51
N ARG A 115 36.64 -15.06 -53.97
CA ARG A 115 35.37 -14.34 -54.18
C ARG A 115 34.46 -15.04 -55.20
N LYS A 116 35.02 -15.50 -56.31
CA LYS A 116 34.25 -16.08 -57.42
C LYS A 116 33.57 -17.37 -56.96
N GLU A 117 34.31 -18.20 -56.24
CA GLU A 117 33.84 -19.46 -55.70
C GLU A 117 32.70 -19.26 -54.69
N LEU A 118 32.80 -18.25 -53.82
CA LEU A 118 31.73 -17.92 -52.86
C LEU A 118 30.45 -17.47 -53.56
N VAL A 119 30.56 -16.57 -54.54
CA VAL A 119 29.40 -16.06 -55.31
C VAL A 119 28.75 -17.19 -56.10
N GLU A 120 29.54 -18.06 -56.74
CA GLU A 120 29.01 -19.22 -57.46
C GLU A 120 28.33 -20.22 -56.51
N LEU A 121 28.95 -20.52 -55.37
CA LEU A 121 28.37 -21.39 -54.35
C LEU A 121 27.05 -20.82 -53.85
N ALA A 122 27.02 -19.54 -53.45
CA ALA A 122 25.82 -18.89 -52.94
C ALA A 122 24.68 -18.95 -53.98
N ARG A 123 25.01 -18.73 -55.26
CA ARG A 123 24.04 -18.83 -56.36
C ARG A 123 23.46 -20.23 -56.51
N GLN A 124 24.29 -21.28 -56.47
CA GLN A 124 23.88 -22.68 -56.67
C GLN A 124 23.17 -23.31 -55.46
N SER A 125 23.48 -22.83 -54.25
CA SER A 125 23.08 -23.45 -52.99
C SER A 125 21.68 -23.02 -52.55
N LYS A 126 20.66 -23.83 -52.84
CA LYS A 126 19.26 -23.49 -52.53
C LYS A 126 18.98 -23.25 -51.04
N ASN A 127 19.77 -23.87 -50.15
CA ASN A 127 19.63 -23.75 -48.71
C ASN A 127 20.54 -22.67 -48.09
N PHE A 128 21.27 -21.88 -48.89
CA PHE A 128 22.12 -20.80 -48.39
C PHE A 128 21.34 -19.49 -48.26
N ILE A 129 21.44 -18.83 -47.11
CA ILE A 129 20.82 -17.55 -46.81
C ILE A 129 21.91 -16.55 -46.38
N GLY A 130 21.97 -15.42 -47.06
CA GLY A 130 22.89 -14.32 -46.75
C GLY A 130 22.20 -13.17 -46.02
N ILE A 131 23.00 -12.32 -45.39
CA ILE A 131 22.51 -11.11 -44.69
C ILE A 131 22.64 -9.85 -45.54
N GLU A 132 21.81 -8.86 -45.21
CA GLU A 132 21.94 -7.44 -45.61
C GLU A 132 21.62 -6.55 -44.39
N LYS A 133 21.93 -5.25 -44.46
CA LYS A 133 21.38 -4.25 -43.52
C LYS A 133 20.68 -3.16 -44.31
N ILE A 134 19.43 -2.85 -43.95
CA ILE A 134 18.57 -1.92 -44.70
C ILE A 134 18.44 -0.55 -44.05
N PHE A 135 18.64 -0.45 -42.73
CA PHE A 135 18.59 0.81 -42.00
C PHE A 135 19.96 1.50 -41.90
N LEU A 136 19.95 2.81 -41.69
CA LEU A 136 21.13 3.61 -41.42
C LEU A 136 21.53 3.51 -39.94
N PRO A 137 22.81 3.72 -39.58
CA PRO A 137 23.92 4.15 -40.44
C PRO A 137 24.60 3.02 -41.23
N ASP A 138 24.46 1.76 -40.81
CA ASP A 138 25.30 0.64 -41.25
C ASP A 138 24.73 -0.17 -42.43
N ARG A 139 24.12 0.51 -43.40
CA ARG A 139 23.47 -0.14 -44.56
C ARG A 139 24.49 -0.87 -45.44
N PHE A 140 24.19 -2.12 -45.81
CA PHE A 140 24.95 -2.86 -46.83
C PHE A 140 24.08 -3.90 -47.55
N SER A 141 24.40 -4.21 -48.79
CA SER A 141 23.73 -5.25 -49.60
C SER A 141 24.30 -6.64 -49.34
N SER A 142 23.56 -7.70 -49.65
CA SER A 142 24.09 -9.07 -49.54
C SER A 142 25.14 -9.43 -50.60
N ILE A 143 25.55 -10.70 -50.63
CA ILE A 143 26.40 -11.27 -51.69
C ILE A 143 25.74 -11.03 -53.05
N PRO A 144 26.47 -10.56 -54.08
CA PRO A 144 25.92 -10.30 -55.40
C PRO A 144 25.19 -11.49 -56.01
N ASN A 145 24.11 -11.21 -56.75
CA ASN A 145 23.30 -12.20 -57.48
C ASN A 145 22.64 -13.28 -56.61
N LEU A 146 22.49 -13.05 -55.30
CA LEU A 146 21.67 -13.90 -54.45
C LEU A 146 20.18 -13.50 -54.61
N PRO A 147 19.25 -14.44 -54.83
CA PRO A 147 17.82 -14.15 -54.89
C PRO A 147 17.27 -13.54 -53.60
N SER A 148 16.27 -12.67 -53.72
CA SER A 148 15.61 -11.97 -52.60
C SER A 148 15.03 -12.88 -51.53
N GLU A 149 14.63 -14.10 -51.90
CA GLU A 149 14.08 -15.09 -50.97
C GLU A 149 15.17 -15.71 -50.08
N ARG A 150 16.43 -15.62 -50.53
CA ARG A 150 17.62 -16.12 -49.84
C ARG A 150 18.43 -14.99 -49.19
N ILE A 151 17.86 -13.80 -49.11
CA ILE A 151 18.42 -12.67 -48.37
C ILE A 151 17.46 -12.33 -47.23
N GLY A 152 18.03 -12.11 -46.05
CA GLY A 152 17.29 -11.53 -44.93
C GLY A 152 18.11 -10.46 -44.24
N PHE A 153 17.46 -9.38 -43.80
CA PHE A 153 18.17 -8.29 -43.14
C PHE A 153 18.55 -8.66 -41.69
N SER A 154 19.73 -8.22 -41.22
CA SER A 154 20.24 -8.44 -39.86
C SER A 154 20.13 -7.21 -38.96
N ASP A 155 19.35 -6.20 -39.36
CA ASP A 155 19.08 -5.04 -38.52
C ASP A 155 18.38 -5.41 -37.21
N ILE A 156 18.93 -4.90 -36.10
CA ILE A 156 18.38 -5.06 -34.75
C ILE A 156 18.30 -3.67 -34.12
N ILE A 157 17.14 -3.33 -33.54
CA ILE A 157 16.90 -2.02 -32.93
C ILE A 157 17.01 -2.15 -31.41
N PRO A 158 17.92 -1.40 -30.75
CA PRO A 158 17.97 -1.36 -29.29
C PRO A 158 16.80 -0.55 -28.71
N ASP A 159 16.43 -0.87 -27.48
CA ASP A 159 15.57 0.01 -26.69
C ASP A 159 16.35 1.23 -26.18
N LYS A 160 15.63 2.21 -25.59
CA LYS A 160 16.24 3.47 -25.10
C LYS A 160 17.31 3.27 -24.02
N ASP A 161 17.32 2.12 -23.34
CA ASP A 161 18.34 1.74 -22.37
C ASP A 161 19.50 0.93 -22.99
N THR A 162 19.60 0.90 -24.32
CA THR A 162 20.63 0.21 -25.12
C THR A 162 20.59 -1.32 -25.07
N LYS A 163 19.56 -1.91 -24.45
CA LYS A 163 19.36 -3.36 -24.46
C LYS A 163 18.48 -3.81 -25.60
N TYR A 164 18.67 -5.04 -26.02
CA TYR A 164 17.97 -5.63 -27.15
C TYR A 164 16.92 -6.63 -26.66
N ARG A 165 15.65 -6.26 -26.74
CA ARG A 165 14.51 -7.10 -26.31
C ARG A 165 13.56 -7.47 -27.44
N ARG A 166 13.78 -6.91 -28.63
CA ARG A 166 12.88 -6.98 -29.78
C ARG A 166 13.64 -7.49 -30.99
N ILE A 167 12.97 -8.25 -31.84
CA ILE A 167 13.46 -8.65 -33.15
C ILE A 167 12.49 -8.14 -34.22
N LEU A 168 13.05 -7.55 -35.27
CA LEU A 168 12.34 -7.23 -36.50
C LEU A 168 12.15 -8.52 -37.31
N LEU A 169 10.93 -8.77 -37.77
CA LEU A 169 10.58 -9.89 -38.64
C LEU A 169 10.46 -9.47 -40.10
N GLY A 170 9.98 -8.24 -40.33
CA GLY A 170 9.91 -7.66 -41.67
C GLY A 170 9.73 -6.15 -41.60
N ALA A 171 10.16 -5.45 -42.65
CA ALA A 171 10.02 -4.01 -42.75
C ALA A 171 10.03 -3.57 -44.21
N PRO A 172 9.36 -2.46 -44.56
CA PRO A 172 9.56 -1.81 -45.86
C PRO A 172 11.00 -1.30 -45.95
N ASN A 173 11.61 -1.43 -47.12
CA ASN A 173 12.93 -0.89 -47.40
C ASN A 173 12.85 0.65 -47.32
N PRO A 174 13.72 1.31 -46.53
CA PRO A 174 13.67 2.78 -46.40
C PRO A 174 13.96 3.54 -47.71
N LEU A 175 14.57 2.89 -48.72
CA LEU A 175 14.80 3.48 -50.04
C LEU A 175 13.63 3.30 -51.01
N ASP A 176 12.85 2.24 -50.83
CA ASP A 176 11.69 1.92 -51.66
C ASP A 176 10.63 1.27 -50.78
N SER A 177 9.62 2.05 -50.40
CA SER A 177 8.55 1.56 -49.52
C SER A 177 7.73 0.42 -50.12
N ASN A 178 7.81 0.20 -51.43
CA ASN A 178 7.15 -0.93 -52.10
C ASN A 178 7.95 -2.24 -52.02
N ASP A 179 9.23 -2.16 -51.66
CA ASP A 179 10.11 -3.31 -51.46
C ASP A 179 10.05 -3.76 -49.99
N TYR A 180 9.28 -4.81 -49.71
CA TYR A 180 9.16 -5.35 -48.36
C TYR A 180 10.21 -6.43 -48.12
N LYS A 181 11.05 -6.24 -47.09
CA LYS A 181 12.11 -7.17 -46.72
C LYS A 181 11.74 -7.97 -45.47
N PHE A 182 12.29 -9.18 -45.38
CA PHE A 182 12.16 -10.07 -44.23
C PHE A 182 13.50 -10.23 -43.51
N SER A 183 13.47 -10.45 -42.21
CA SER A 183 14.70 -10.56 -41.43
C SER A 183 15.39 -11.90 -41.64
N PHE A 184 16.70 -11.92 -41.41
CA PHE A 184 17.55 -13.10 -41.48
C PHE A 184 17.01 -14.25 -40.62
N SER A 185 16.64 -13.96 -39.37
CA SER A 185 16.05 -14.96 -38.46
C SER A 185 14.72 -15.51 -38.97
N LEU A 186 13.87 -14.68 -39.58
CA LEU A 186 12.61 -15.16 -40.15
C LEU A 186 12.84 -16.07 -41.36
N ARG A 187 13.77 -15.72 -42.26
CA ARG A 187 14.12 -16.54 -43.43
C ARG A 187 14.63 -17.92 -43.05
N LEU A 188 15.48 -18.00 -42.02
CA LEU A 188 15.96 -19.28 -41.50
C LEU A 188 14.83 -20.12 -40.89
N ALA A 189 13.95 -19.50 -40.10
CA ALA A 189 12.80 -20.19 -39.52
C ALA A 189 11.81 -20.65 -40.60
N GLU A 190 11.55 -19.82 -41.62
CA GLU A 190 10.71 -20.12 -42.78
C GLU A 190 11.26 -21.32 -43.56
N ALA A 191 12.57 -21.37 -43.82
CA ALA A 191 13.20 -22.49 -44.51
C ALA A 191 13.00 -23.83 -43.75
N TYR A 192 13.11 -23.81 -42.43
CA TYR A 192 12.89 -24.99 -41.59
C TYR A 192 11.44 -25.43 -41.51
N LEU A 193 10.52 -24.48 -41.31
CA LEU A 193 9.10 -24.78 -41.19
C LEU A 193 8.48 -25.18 -42.54
N SER A 194 8.98 -24.64 -43.65
CA SER A 194 8.53 -25.01 -44.99
C SER A 194 8.87 -26.46 -45.35
N GLN A 195 10.00 -27.00 -44.86
CA GLN A 195 10.29 -28.44 -45.01
C GLN A 195 9.29 -29.34 -44.25
N LYS A 196 8.54 -28.78 -43.30
CA LYS A 196 7.48 -29.47 -42.56
C LYS A 196 6.08 -29.12 -43.09
N ASP A 197 6.00 -28.56 -44.30
CA ASP A 197 4.75 -28.11 -44.93
C ASP A 197 4.01 -27.01 -44.14
N ILE A 198 4.76 -26.18 -43.40
CA ILE A 198 4.22 -25.05 -42.64
C ILE A 198 4.74 -23.73 -43.26
N PRO A 199 4.13 -23.23 -44.34
CA PRO A 199 4.58 -22.00 -44.99
C PRO A 199 4.21 -20.75 -44.18
N LEU A 200 4.99 -19.69 -44.38
CA LEU A 200 4.70 -18.34 -43.86
C LEU A 200 3.44 -17.78 -44.54
N LYS A 201 2.52 -17.25 -43.75
CA LYS A 201 1.30 -16.57 -44.20
C LYS A 201 1.07 -15.31 -43.37
N ASN A 202 0.17 -14.45 -43.85
CA ASN A 202 -0.33 -13.36 -43.03
C ASN A 202 -1.19 -13.88 -41.87
N GLY A 203 -1.25 -13.09 -40.80
CA GLY A 203 -2.16 -13.31 -39.69
C GLY A 203 -3.63 -13.29 -40.11
N ILE A 204 -4.44 -14.01 -39.34
CA ILE A 204 -5.90 -14.07 -39.44
C ILE A 204 -6.50 -13.00 -38.52
N SER A 205 -6.07 -12.93 -37.25
CA SER A 205 -6.61 -11.98 -36.27
C SER A 205 -6.06 -10.56 -36.47
N ASP A 206 -4.76 -10.45 -36.75
CA ASP A 206 -4.11 -9.21 -37.20
C ASP A 206 -3.53 -9.45 -38.60
N SER A 207 -4.13 -8.85 -39.63
CA SER A 207 -3.69 -9.02 -41.01
C SER A 207 -2.27 -8.49 -41.28
N HIS A 208 -1.75 -7.62 -40.41
CA HIS A 208 -0.41 -7.05 -40.52
C HIS A 208 0.65 -7.89 -39.82
N THR A 209 0.26 -8.95 -39.10
CA THR A 209 1.22 -9.87 -38.50
C THR A 209 1.52 -11.07 -39.39
N MET A 210 2.51 -11.84 -38.97
CA MET A 210 2.99 -13.06 -39.60
C MET A 210 2.51 -14.29 -38.85
N ARG A 211 2.26 -15.38 -39.58
CA ARG A 211 1.73 -16.62 -39.04
C ARG A 211 2.33 -17.83 -39.73
N PHE A 212 2.52 -18.89 -38.94
CA PHE A 212 2.85 -20.23 -39.39
C PHE A 212 1.82 -21.21 -38.82
N ALA A 213 1.15 -21.99 -39.68
CA ALA A 213 0.02 -22.83 -39.27
C ALA A 213 -0.96 -22.07 -38.36
N ALA A 214 -1.28 -22.55 -37.16
CA ALA A 214 -2.17 -21.87 -36.23
C ALA A 214 -1.49 -20.75 -35.40
N THR A 215 -0.16 -20.62 -35.45
CA THR A 215 0.61 -19.74 -34.57
C THR A 215 0.85 -18.38 -35.20
N GLU A 216 0.14 -17.36 -34.71
CA GLU A 216 0.39 -15.96 -35.02
C GLU A 216 1.50 -15.39 -34.14
N LEU A 217 2.46 -14.70 -34.77
CA LEU A 217 3.53 -14.01 -34.08
C LEU A 217 2.96 -12.69 -33.52
N PRO A 218 3.04 -12.42 -32.21
CA PRO A 218 2.39 -11.27 -31.61
C PRO A 218 3.15 -9.98 -31.94
N ARG A 219 2.58 -9.19 -32.85
CA ARG A 219 3.19 -7.93 -33.29
C ARG A 219 3.34 -6.95 -32.13
N PHE A 220 4.53 -6.39 -32.01
CA PHE A 220 4.84 -5.31 -31.09
C PHE A 220 4.16 -4.01 -31.55
N LEU A 221 3.53 -3.32 -30.61
CA LEU A 221 2.83 -2.05 -30.81
C LEU A 221 3.49 -0.95 -29.97
N PRO A 222 3.25 0.34 -30.25
CA PRO A 222 3.93 1.43 -29.54
C PRO A 222 3.79 1.42 -28.01
N ASN A 223 2.66 0.92 -27.50
CA ASN A 223 2.35 0.80 -26.08
C ASN A 223 2.28 -0.66 -25.62
N PHE A 224 3.07 -1.55 -26.22
CA PHE A 224 3.02 -2.98 -25.92
C PHE A 224 3.53 -3.28 -24.51
N GLY A 225 2.66 -3.71 -23.58
CA GLY A 225 3.06 -3.97 -22.20
C GLY A 225 3.72 -2.74 -21.61
N GLY A 226 4.87 -2.88 -20.94
CA GLY A 226 5.60 -1.77 -20.31
C GLY A 226 6.08 -0.63 -21.24
N TYR A 227 5.94 -0.73 -22.55
CA TYR A 227 6.35 0.30 -23.51
C TYR A 227 5.29 1.41 -23.66
N VAL A 228 5.71 2.60 -24.11
CA VAL A 228 4.85 3.80 -24.31
C VAL A 228 5.44 4.64 -25.43
N GLY A 229 4.68 4.82 -26.52
CA GLY A 229 5.10 5.60 -27.68
C GLY A 229 6.45 5.16 -28.28
N THR A 230 6.79 3.87 -28.17
CA THR A 230 8.02 3.34 -28.78
C THR A 230 7.81 3.13 -30.27
N ASP A 231 8.84 3.37 -31.08
CA ASP A 231 8.78 3.08 -32.51
C ASP A 231 8.55 1.59 -32.75
N ALA A 232 7.41 1.30 -33.38
CA ALA A 232 6.94 -0.03 -33.75
C ALA A 232 6.90 -0.20 -35.27
N GLY A 233 7.76 0.52 -36.01
CA GLY A 233 7.91 0.39 -37.46
C GLY A 233 8.28 -1.04 -37.89
N GLY A 234 7.75 -1.45 -39.05
CA GLY A 234 7.83 -2.84 -39.49
C GLY A 234 7.00 -3.79 -38.61
N VAL A 235 7.22 -5.10 -38.78
CA VAL A 235 6.66 -6.14 -37.92
C VAL A 235 7.75 -6.57 -36.96
N GLN A 236 7.56 -6.25 -35.69
CA GLN A 236 8.48 -6.60 -34.60
C GLN A 236 7.80 -7.54 -33.61
N VAL A 237 8.58 -8.32 -32.87
CA VAL A 237 8.08 -9.13 -31.74
C VAL A 237 9.04 -9.02 -30.56
N LEU A 238 8.53 -9.19 -29.33
CA LEU A 238 9.40 -9.36 -28.16
C LEU A 238 10.12 -10.71 -28.22
N LEU A 239 11.39 -10.68 -27.81
CA LEU A 239 12.24 -11.85 -27.77
C LEU A 239 12.11 -12.54 -26.40
N ASN A 240 11.73 -13.80 -26.47
CA ASN A 240 11.66 -14.76 -25.40
C ASN A 240 12.99 -15.52 -25.34
N PHE A 241 14.03 -14.86 -24.81
CA PHE A 241 15.37 -15.45 -24.68
C PHE A 241 15.34 -16.81 -23.97
N ARG A 242 16.18 -17.73 -24.43
CA ARG A 242 16.42 -19.00 -23.73
C ARG A 242 17.35 -18.75 -22.56
N ASN A 243 17.15 -19.48 -21.47
CA ASN A 243 18.00 -19.38 -20.28
C ASN A 243 18.72 -20.72 -20.03
N GLY A 244 19.97 -20.68 -19.61
CA GLY A 244 20.79 -21.89 -19.45
C GLY A 244 22.29 -21.60 -19.54
N THR A 245 23.11 -22.57 -19.12
CA THR A 245 24.58 -22.50 -19.22
C THR A 245 25.10 -22.75 -20.62
N GLU A 246 24.39 -23.59 -21.39
CA GLU A 246 24.66 -23.88 -22.80
C GLU A 246 23.33 -23.77 -23.57
N LEU A 247 23.19 -22.72 -24.38
CA LEU A 247 21.92 -22.39 -25.04
C LEU A 247 21.80 -23.06 -26.41
N PHE A 248 22.92 -23.07 -27.14
CA PHE A 248 23.06 -23.61 -28.48
C PHE A 248 24.32 -24.46 -28.56
N ARG A 249 24.34 -25.44 -29.47
CA ARG A 249 25.57 -26.12 -29.83
C ARG A 249 26.41 -25.18 -30.67
N ILE A 250 27.66 -24.96 -30.24
CA ILE A 250 28.62 -24.08 -30.93
C ILE A 250 29.85 -24.93 -31.28
N VAL A 251 30.23 -24.93 -32.55
CA VAL A 251 31.48 -25.51 -33.06
C VAL A 251 32.31 -24.43 -33.72
N SER A 252 33.63 -24.53 -33.66
CA SER A 252 34.52 -23.54 -34.28
C SER A 252 34.62 -23.74 -35.80
N LEU A 253 35.16 -22.73 -36.50
CA LEU A 253 35.48 -22.89 -37.92
C LEU A 253 36.51 -24.01 -38.13
N ASN A 254 37.50 -24.12 -37.23
CA ASN A 254 38.51 -25.16 -37.29
C ASN A 254 37.94 -26.56 -36.99
N ASP A 255 36.93 -26.68 -36.11
CA ASP A 255 36.23 -27.95 -35.88
C ASP A 255 35.52 -28.43 -37.16
N ILE A 256 34.91 -27.52 -37.93
CA ILE A 256 34.31 -27.86 -39.23
C ILE A 256 35.38 -28.31 -40.22
N LYS A 257 36.53 -27.63 -40.25
CA LYS A 257 37.64 -27.99 -41.14
C LYS A 257 38.25 -29.35 -40.80
N THR A 258 38.40 -29.66 -39.53
CA THR A 258 39.01 -30.90 -39.04
C THR A 258 38.00 -32.03 -38.86
N GLU A 259 36.72 -31.78 -39.16
CA GLU A 259 35.61 -32.73 -38.96
C GLU A 259 35.46 -33.18 -37.49
N ASN A 260 35.83 -32.31 -36.55
CA ASN A 260 35.71 -32.52 -35.11
C ASN A 260 34.30 -32.17 -34.61
N PHE A 261 33.28 -32.87 -35.11
CA PHE A 261 31.89 -32.72 -34.69
C PHE A 261 31.10 -34.01 -34.97
N GLN A 262 29.91 -34.14 -34.39
CA GLN A 262 29.03 -35.26 -34.74
C GLN A 262 28.16 -34.91 -35.96
N PRO A 263 28.09 -35.76 -37.01
CA PRO A 263 27.31 -35.48 -38.22
C PRO A 263 25.83 -35.11 -37.99
N ASP A 264 25.22 -35.68 -36.95
CA ASP A 264 23.82 -35.42 -36.60
C ASP A 264 23.56 -34.00 -36.07
N TRP A 265 24.62 -33.25 -35.74
CA TRP A 265 24.51 -31.84 -35.37
C TRP A 265 24.21 -30.95 -36.58
N ILE A 266 24.50 -31.41 -37.80
CA ILE A 266 24.30 -30.64 -39.04
C ILE A 266 23.10 -31.17 -39.83
N ARG A 267 22.93 -32.49 -39.88
CA ARG A 267 21.90 -33.13 -40.69
C ARG A 267 20.50 -32.70 -40.27
N ASP A 268 19.71 -32.24 -41.24
CA ASP A 268 18.34 -31.76 -41.02
C ASP A 268 18.25 -30.64 -39.97
N ARG A 269 19.33 -29.86 -39.77
CA ARG A 269 19.41 -28.72 -38.86
C ARG A 269 19.59 -27.40 -39.60
N ILE A 270 19.33 -26.30 -38.90
CA ILE A 270 19.76 -24.97 -39.33
C ILE A 270 21.21 -24.78 -38.86
N VAL A 271 22.10 -24.41 -39.77
CA VAL A 271 23.48 -24.05 -39.42
C VAL A 271 23.66 -22.55 -39.60
N MET A 272 24.11 -21.86 -38.57
CA MET A 272 24.37 -20.42 -38.59
C MET A 272 25.86 -20.18 -38.44
N ILE A 273 26.46 -19.46 -39.38
CA ILE A 273 27.89 -19.14 -39.40
C ILE A 273 28.02 -17.67 -39.03
N GLY A 274 28.74 -17.34 -37.96
CA GLY A 274 28.87 -15.96 -37.49
C GLY A 274 30.02 -15.77 -36.49
N MET A 275 30.26 -14.52 -36.09
CA MET A 275 31.43 -14.18 -35.26
C MET A 275 31.15 -14.51 -33.79
N THR A 276 32.11 -15.17 -33.14
CA THR A 276 32.17 -15.38 -31.69
C THR A 276 33.53 -14.98 -31.13
N ALA A 277 34.21 -14.06 -31.83
CA ALA A 277 35.47 -13.44 -31.43
C ALA A 277 35.20 -12.05 -30.87
N ILE A 278 35.87 -11.69 -29.77
CA ILE A 278 35.68 -10.39 -29.10
C ILE A 278 36.31 -9.27 -29.93
N SER A 279 37.45 -9.55 -30.58
CA SER A 279 38.18 -8.63 -31.47
C SER A 279 37.35 -8.17 -32.68
N ALA A 280 36.40 -9.00 -33.10
CA ALA A 280 35.49 -8.80 -34.22
C ALA A 280 34.02 -8.65 -33.75
N GLY A 281 33.83 -8.19 -32.51
CA GLY A 281 32.58 -8.32 -31.78
C GLY A 281 31.38 -7.61 -32.41
N ASP A 282 30.44 -8.42 -32.92
CA ASP A 282 29.04 -8.04 -33.12
C ASP A 282 28.27 -8.40 -31.84
N LEU A 283 28.39 -7.54 -30.81
CA LEU A 283 27.90 -7.81 -29.45
C LEU A 283 26.63 -7.02 -29.12
N PHE A 284 25.66 -7.70 -28.51
CA PHE A 284 24.36 -7.17 -28.14
C PHE A 284 24.13 -7.25 -26.64
N ASN A 285 23.73 -6.12 -26.02
CA ASN A 285 23.44 -6.05 -24.60
C ASN A 285 22.08 -6.69 -24.25
N THR A 286 22.07 -7.58 -23.25
CA THR A 286 20.85 -8.18 -22.70
C THR A 286 21.03 -8.51 -21.22
N SER A 287 19.99 -8.26 -20.41
CA SER A 287 19.95 -8.70 -19.01
C SER A 287 18.96 -9.85 -18.78
N ALA A 288 18.37 -10.36 -19.86
CA ALA A 288 17.33 -11.38 -19.81
C ALA A 288 17.88 -12.81 -19.67
N ILE A 289 19.20 -13.01 -19.81
CA ILE A 289 19.86 -14.31 -19.77
C ILE A 289 20.79 -14.35 -18.56
N SER A 290 20.64 -15.37 -17.73
CA SER A 290 21.50 -15.66 -16.58
C SER A 290 22.65 -16.57 -16.99
N GLY A 291 23.82 -16.42 -16.37
CA GLY A 291 24.94 -17.35 -16.56
C GLY A 291 25.69 -17.22 -17.89
N LEU A 292 25.53 -16.10 -18.60
CA LEU A 292 26.31 -15.81 -19.81
C LEU A 292 27.82 -15.76 -19.53
N LYS A 293 28.61 -16.27 -20.47
CA LYS A 293 30.09 -16.18 -20.42
C LYS A 293 30.55 -14.72 -20.44
N LEU A 294 29.95 -13.91 -21.32
CA LEU A 294 30.11 -12.46 -21.35
C LEU A 294 28.98 -11.81 -20.56
N HIS A 295 29.31 -11.14 -19.46
CA HIS A 295 28.30 -10.60 -18.56
C HIS A 295 27.42 -9.57 -19.27
N GLY A 296 26.15 -9.94 -19.46
CA GLY A 296 25.13 -9.07 -20.05
C GLY A 296 25.25 -8.86 -21.56
N GLN A 297 26.03 -9.67 -22.27
CA GLN A 297 26.24 -9.55 -23.72
C GLN A 297 26.20 -10.90 -24.42
N ILE A 298 25.67 -10.92 -25.64
CA ILE A 298 25.68 -12.08 -26.54
C ILE A 298 26.14 -11.67 -27.93
N TYR A 299 26.68 -12.62 -28.70
CA TYR A 299 27.07 -12.39 -30.09
C TYR A 299 25.84 -12.29 -31.02
N GLY A 300 25.95 -11.57 -32.13
CA GLY A 300 24.87 -11.37 -33.11
C GLY A 300 24.30 -12.68 -33.63
N VAL A 301 25.16 -13.65 -33.93
CA VAL A 301 24.75 -14.99 -34.37
C VAL A 301 23.92 -15.72 -33.31
N GLU A 302 24.24 -15.54 -32.02
CA GLU A 302 23.46 -16.08 -30.91
C GLU A 302 22.12 -15.36 -30.75
N PHE A 303 22.09 -14.03 -30.93
CA PHE A 303 20.85 -13.25 -30.92
C PHE A 303 19.89 -13.73 -32.02
N HIS A 304 20.40 -13.88 -33.24
CA HIS A 304 19.62 -14.41 -34.35
C HIS A 304 19.17 -15.87 -34.11
N ALA A 305 20.01 -16.70 -33.48
CA ALA A 305 19.65 -18.07 -33.12
C ALA A 305 18.52 -18.12 -32.09
N HIS A 306 18.49 -17.20 -31.10
CA HIS A 306 17.37 -17.05 -30.18
C HIS A 306 16.06 -16.72 -30.90
N ALA A 307 16.10 -15.80 -31.88
CA ALA A 307 14.92 -15.45 -32.65
C ALA A 307 14.41 -16.62 -33.50
N VAL A 308 15.31 -17.35 -34.17
CA VAL A 308 14.96 -18.56 -34.95
C VAL A 308 14.36 -19.63 -34.04
N SER A 309 15.01 -19.93 -32.91
CA SER A 309 14.54 -20.93 -31.93
C SER A 309 13.16 -20.56 -31.38
N GLN A 310 12.93 -19.27 -31.06
CA GLN A 310 11.63 -18.80 -30.61
C GLN A 310 10.54 -19.12 -31.64
N ILE A 311 10.74 -18.75 -32.91
CA ILE A 311 9.73 -18.92 -33.96
C ILE A 311 9.44 -20.41 -34.14
N ILE A 312 10.47 -21.23 -34.33
CA ILE A 312 10.31 -22.67 -34.59
C ILE A 312 9.61 -23.37 -33.42
N ASN A 313 10.05 -23.12 -32.19
CA ASN A 313 9.48 -23.80 -31.03
C ASN A 313 8.08 -23.29 -30.68
N ALA A 314 7.74 -22.03 -30.98
CA ALA A 314 6.38 -21.55 -30.84
C ALA A 314 5.42 -22.21 -31.84
N VAL A 315 5.88 -22.42 -33.07
CA VAL A 315 5.07 -23.06 -34.13
C VAL A 315 4.89 -24.55 -33.86
N LEU A 316 5.94 -25.22 -33.38
CA LEU A 316 5.89 -26.65 -33.04
C LEU A 316 5.30 -26.94 -31.65
N GLY A 317 4.78 -25.91 -30.95
CA GLY A 317 4.02 -26.05 -29.70
C GLY A 317 4.86 -26.23 -28.43
N SER A 318 6.18 -26.00 -28.50
CA SER A 318 7.11 -26.21 -27.39
C SER A 318 7.43 -24.95 -26.58
N ARG A 319 7.04 -23.75 -27.02
CA ARG A 319 7.39 -22.49 -26.34
C ARG A 319 6.33 -21.39 -26.53
N PRO A 320 5.87 -20.70 -25.47
CA PRO A 320 4.97 -19.56 -25.63
C PRO A 320 5.72 -18.33 -26.20
N LEU A 321 5.01 -17.54 -27.01
CA LEU A 321 5.47 -16.21 -27.45
C LEU A 321 5.10 -15.16 -26.42
N ILE A 322 5.92 -14.10 -26.30
CA ILE A 322 5.59 -13.02 -25.35
C ILE A 322 4.43 -12.19 -25.90
N LYS A 323 3.36 -12.13 -25.12
CA LYS A 323 2.13 -11.39 -25.39
C LYS A 323 1.85 -10.44 -24.23
N THR A 324 1.02 -9.45 -24.47
CA THR A 324 0.50 -8.58 -23.43
C THR A 324 -1.01 -8.41 -23.62
N TRP A 325 -1.66 -7.77 -22.66
CA TRP A 325 -3.10 -7.55 -22.67
C TRP A 325 -3.37 -6.29 -23.49
N SER A 326 -4.63 -6.01 -23.79
CA SER A 326 -4.98 -4.71 -24.35
C SER A 326 -4.76 -3.61 -23.30
N GLU A 327 -4.55 -2.38 -23.77
CA GLU A 327 -4.26 -1.23 -22.91
C GLU A 327 -5.38 -1.00 -21.87
N GLU A 328 -6.64 -1.23 -22.24
CA GLU A 328 -7.80 -1.05 -21.36
C GLU A 328 -7.74 -1.98 -20.14
N TRP A 329 -7.37 -3.25 -20.36
CA TRP A 329 -7.24 -4.22 -19.26
C TRP A 329 -6.08 -3.89 -18.33
N GLU A 330 -5.01 -3.29 -18.84
CA GLU A 330 -3.90 -2.79 -18.01
C GLU A 330 -4.37 -1.68 -17.07
N TYR A 331 -5.14 -0.69 -17.57
CA TYR A 331 -5.64 0.39 -16.69
C TYR A 331 -6.70 -0.11 -15.70
N ILE A 332 -7.56 -1.05 -16.10
CA ILE A 332 -8.49 -1.72 -15.17
C ILE A 332 -7.70 -2.43 -14.06
N TRP A 333 -6.60 -3.09 -14.40
CA TRP A 333 -5.72 -3.75 -13.44
C TRP A 333 -5.08 -2.76 -12.46
N ILE A 334 -4.52 -1.66 -12.97
CA ILE A 334 -3.92 -0.60 -12.14
C ILE A 334 -4.97 0.02 -11.19
N LEU A 335 -6.16 0.35 -11.71
CA LEU A 335 -7.25 0.92 -10.92
C LEU A 335 -7.80 -0.07 -9.88
N GLY A 336 -7.89 -1.35 -10.24
CA GLY A 336 -8.31 -2.44 -9.35
C GLY A 336 -7.37 -2.58 -8.16
N TRP A 337 -6.06 -2.70 -8.41
CA TRP A 337 -5.07 -2.75 -7.34
C TRP A 337 -4.95 -1.46 -6.53
N GLY A 338 -5.12 -0.30 -7.17
CA GLY A 338 -5.23 0.98 -6.47
C GLY A 338 -6.39 1.00 -5.49
N SER A 339 -7.55 0.49 -5.89
CA SER A 339 -8.73 0.39 -5.03
C SER A 339 -8.50 -0.56 -3.84
N ILE A 340 -7.86 -1.71 -4.09
CA ILE A 340 -7.49 -2.68 -3.03
C ILE A 340 -6.52 -2.03 -2.04
N THR A 341 -5.49 -1.35 -2.52
CA THR A 341 -4.47 -0.69 -1.70
C THR A 341 -5.08 0.38 -0.79
N ILE A 342 -5.96 1.22 -1.33
CA ILE A 342 -6.71 2.22 -0.57
C ILE A 342 -7.58 1.53 0.48
N GLY A 343 -8.28 0.44 0.11
CA GLY A 343 -9.08 -0.37 1.03
C GLY A 343 -8.26 -0.89 2.22
N LEU A 344 -7.14 -1.57 1.95
CA LEU A 344 -6.23 -2.11 2.96
C LEU A 344 -5.72 -1.00 3.91
N SER A 345 -5.30 0.13 3.35
CA SER A 345 -4.77 1.26 4.10
C SER A 345 -5.76 1.90 5.06
N LEU A 346 -7.07 1.79 4.77
CA LEU A 346 -8.13 2.34 5.63
C LEU A 346 -8.61 1.33 6.68
N MET A 347 -8.56 0.04 6.38
CA MET A 347 -9.01 -1.03 7.28
C MET A 347 -7.95 -1.35 8.35
N ILE A 348 -6.67 -1.28 7.99
CA ILE A 348 -5.57 -1.70 8.86
C ILE A 348 -4.93 -0.50 9.57
N LYS A 349 -5.28 -0.32 10.85
CA LYS A 349 -4.81 0.78 11.71
C LYS A 349 -3.45 0.55 12.39
N SER A 350 -2.85 -0.61 12.17
CA SER A 350 -1.54 -0.94 12.72
C SER A 350 -0.50 -0.85 11.60
N PRO A 351 0.56 -0.04 11.74
CA PRO A 351 1.54 0.15 10.67
C PRO A 351 2.26 -1.15 10.30
N TRP A 352 2.56 -2.00 11.29
CA TRP A 352 3.19 -3.31 11.07
C TRP A 352 2.28 -4.30 10.34
N ARG A 353 1.00 -4.34 10.68
CA ARG A 353 0.03 -5.18 9.96
C ARG A 353 -0.19 -4.67 8.53
N ASN A 354 -0.15 -3.35 8.32
CA ASN A 354 -0.27 -2.77 6.99
C ASN A 354 0.98 -3.10 6.16
N LEU A 355 2.17 -2.98 6.74
CA LEU A 355 3.42 -3.38 6.09
C LEU A 355 3.38 -4.85 5.66
N PHE A 356 2.97 -5.74 6.56
CA PHE A 356 2.83 -7.16 6.23
C PHE A 356 1.83 -7.40 5.09
N ALA A 357 0.66 -6.75 5.12
CA ALA A 357 -0.35 -6.88 4.08
C ALA A 357 0.15 -6.35 2.70
N VAL A 358 0.86 -5.23 2.70
CA VAL A 358 1.43 -4.62 1.48
C VAL A 358 2.56 -5.48 0.91
N SER A 359 3.45 -5.99 1.77
CA SER A 359 4.50 -6.92 1.35
C SER A 359 3.92 -8.20 0.77
N LEU A 360 2.92 -8.80 1.44
CA LEU A 360 2.24 -9.99 0.94
C LEU A 360 1.56 -9.76 -0.41
N SER A 361 0.88 -8.61 -0.55
CA SER A 361 0.21 -8.22 -1.81
C SER A 361 1.22 -8.00 -2.94
N SER A 362 2.34 -7.36 -2.65
CA SER A 362 3.43 -7.12 -3.61
C SER A 362 4.07 -8.42 -4.07
N SER A 363 4.36 -9.33 -3.14
CA SER A 363 4.89 -10.66 -3.47
C SER A 363 3.90 -11.49 -4.29
N ALA A 364 2.60 -11.44 -3.96
CA ALA A 364 1.57 -12.11 -4.72
C ALA A 364 1.46 -11.57 -6.15
N LEU A 365 1.51 -10.24 -6.33
CA LEU A 365 1.50 -9.60 -7.64
C LEU A 365 2.70 -10.03 -8.50
N ILE A 366 3.91 -10.00 -7.93
CA ILE A 366 5.15 -10.41 -8.61
C ILE A 366 5.04 -11.88 -9.00
N ALA A 367 4.59 -12.75 -8.09
CA ALA A 367 4.43 -14.18 -8.34
C ALA A 367 3.41 -14.46 -9.43
N ILE A 368 2.23 -13.81 -9.40
CA ILE A 368 1.20 -13.97 -10.42
C ILE A 368 1.75 -13.56 -11.79
N SER A 369 2.37 -12.37 -11.87
CA SER A 369 2.87 -11.82 -13.14
C SER A 369 4.02 -12.63 -13.73
N TYR A 370 4.91 -13.13 -12.88
CA TYR A 370 5.96 -14.06 -13.26
C TYR A 370 5.38 -15.39 -13.79
N TYR A 371 4.42 -15.97 -13.08
CA TYR A 371 3.83 -17.26 -13.45
C TYR A 371 3.04 -17.19 -14.77
N THR A 372 2.28 -16.11 -14.98
CA THR A 372 1.57 -15.88 -16.25
C THR A 372 2.53 -15.69 -17.43
N LEU A 373 3.67 -15.04 -17.20
CA LEU A 373 4.71 -14.89 -18.21
C LEU A 373 5.36 -16.24 -18.53
N LEU A 374 5.63 -17.07 -17.52
CA LEU A 374 6.27 -18.37 -17.68
C LEU A 374 5.40 -19.36 -18.45
N ILE A 375 4.12 -19.48 -18.08
CA ILE A 375 3.23 -20.51 -18.62
C ILE A 375 2.58 -20.09 -19.94
N TRP A 376 2.11 -18.83 -20.04
CA TRP A 376 1.35 -18.35 -21.19
C TRP A 376 2.10 -17.35 -22.06
N GLY A 377 3.34 -16.98 -21.69
CA GLY A 377 4.05 -15.88 -22.33
C GLY A 377 3.41 -14.53 -22.06
N LEU A 378 2.50 -14.44 -21.08
CA LEU A 378 1.70 -13.25 -20.84
C LEU A 378 2.42 -12.27 -19.90
N TRP A 379 2.95 -11.19 -20.46
CA TRP A 379 3.61 -10.14 -19.70
C TRP A 379 2.60 -9.10 -19.19
N ILE A 380 2.52 -9.01 -17.87
CA ILE A 380 1.68 -8.05 -17.13
C ILE A 380 2.61 -6.99 -16.51
N PRO A 381 2.40 -5.70 -16.80
CA PRO A 381 3.11 -4.62 -16.13
C PRO A 381 2.83 -4.60 -14.62
N VAL A 382 3.88 -4.48 -13.79
CA VAL A 382 3.76 -4.52 -12.32
C VAL A 382 4.29 -3.27 -11.63
N ALA A 383 5.17 -2.49 -12.26
CA ALA A 383 5.81 -1.32 -11.66
C ALA A 383 4.81 -0.25 -11.21
N PRO A 384 3.77 0.15 -12.00
CA PRO A 384 2.74 1.06 -11.54
C PRO A 384 2.06 0.58 -10.26
N VAL A 385 1.73 -0.71 -10.20
CA VAL A 385 1.00 -1.28 -9.07
C VAL A 385 1.88 -1.34 -7.82
N LEU A 386 3.15 -1.74 -7.96
CA LEU A 386 4.11 -1.73 -6.86
C LEU A 386 4.34 -0.31 -6.31
N LEU A 387 4.41 0.70 -7.17
CA LEU A 387 4.51 2.10 -6.74
C LEU A 387 3.26 2.56 -6.00
N ILE A 388 2.07 2.22 -6.51
CA ILE A 388 0.81 2.52 -5.82
C ILE A 388 0.79 1.89 -4.43
N LEU A 389 1.17 0.62 -4.31
CA LEU A 389 1.26 -0.11 -3.04
C LEU A 389 2.23 0.57 -2.06
N GLY A 390 3.46 0.84 -2.52
CA GLY A 390 4.52 1.43 -1.70
C GLY A 390 4.21 2.86 -1.25
N ILE A 391 3.79 3.74 -2.17
CA ILE A 391 3.52 5.15 -1.85
C ILE A 391 2.31 5.26 -0.92
N ASN A 392 1.22 4.51 -1.18
CA ASN A 392 0.05 4.54 -0.29
C ASN A 392 0.36 3.98 1.09
N PHE A 393 1.20 2.94 1.18
CA PHE A 393 1.68 2.42 2.45
C PHE A 393 2.40 3.52 3.25
N LEU A 394 3.36 4.21 2.63
CA LEU A 394 4.14 5.27 3.28
C LEU A 394 3.25 6.43 3.73
N LEU A 395 2.31 6.88 2.89
CA LEU A 395 1.36 7.93 3.25
C LEU A 395 0.46 7.51 4.42
N SER A 396 -0.05 6.28 4.39
CA SER A 396 -0.88 5.75 5.48
C SER A 396 -0.09 5.63 6.79
N ALA A 397 1.15 5.13 6.72
CA ALA A 397 2.03 5.01 7.89
C ALA A 397 2.36 6.38 8.50
N CYS A 398 2.69 7.37 7.67
CA CYS A 398 2.96 8.74 8.10
C CYS A 398 1.73 9.37 8.76
N TYR A 399 0.55 9.21 8.14
CA TYR A 399 -0.71 9.69 8.70
C TYR A 399 -1.05 9.06 10.05
N GLN A 400 -0.88 7.74 10.17
CA GLN A 400 -1.10 7.01 11.43
C GLN A 400 -0.12 7.46 12.52
N TYR A 401 1.15 7.69 12.15
CA TYR A 401 2.15 8.23 13.07
C TYR A 401 1.77 9.63 13.58
N GLU A 402 1.41 10.55 12.69
CA GLU A 402 0.97 11.90 13.07
C GLU A 402 -0.25 11.87 13.99
N GLN A 403 -1.22 10.98 13.72
CA GLN A 403 -2.40 10.82 14.55
C GLN A 403 -2.06 10.29 15.95
N SER A 404 -1.11 9.34 16.04
CA SER A 404 -0.63 8.81 17.31
C SER A 404 0.09 9.89 18.14
N LEU A 405 0.90 10.74 17.50
CA LEU A 405 1.57 11.87 18.13
C LEU A 405 0.57 12.89 18.67
N LYS A 406 -0.43 13.28 17.87
CA LYS A 406 -1.50 14.20 18.31
C LYS A 406 -2.27 13.66 19.51
N ALA A 407 -2.58 12.36 19.52
CA ALA A 407 -3.23 11.72 20.65
C ALA A 407 -2.39 11.80 21.94
N GLN A 408 -1.07 11.56 21.84
CA GLN A 408 -0.16 11.68 22.98
C GLN A 408 -0.07 13.13 23.51
N ILE A 409 -0.05 14.13 22.63
CA ILE A 409 -0.01 15.54 23.02
C ILE A 409 -1.28 15.91 23.81
N VAL A 410 -2.46 15.50 23.33
CA VAL A 410 -3.73 15.78 24.02
C VAL A 410 -3.75 15.12 25.40
N ILE A 411 -3.29 13.86 25.51
CA ILE A 411 -3.18 13.17 26.81
C ILE A 411 -2.24 13.94 27.75
N ARG A 412 -1.07 14.38 27.28
CA ARG A 412 -0.12 15.17 28.10
C ARG A 412 -0.73 16.50 28.57
N GLN A 413 -1.42 17.22 27.69
CA GLN A 413 -2.10 18.46 28.05
C GLN A 413 -3.12 18.23 29.16
N HIS A 414 -3.95 17.19 29.02
CA HIS A 414 -4.94 16.84 30.04
C HIS A 414 -4.28 16.45 31.37
N THR A 415 -3.18 15.68 31.34
CA THR A 415 -2.42 15.35 32.56
C THR A 415 -1.87 16.59 33.25
N ILE A 416 -1.38 17.59 32.50
CA ILE A 416 -0.89 18.86 33.07
C ILE A 416 -2.04 19.66 33.71
N GLU A 417 -3.20 19.74 33.06
CA GLU A 417 -4.38 20.44 33.61
C GLU A 417 -4.88 19.79 34.91
N MET A 418 -4.90 18.44 34.94
CA MET A 418 -5.25 17.70 36.16
C MET A 418 -4.25 17.97 37.28
N ALA A 419 -2.94 17.90 36.99
CA ALA A 419 -1.90 18.20 37.97
C ALA A 419 -2.05 19.62 38.55
N PHE A 420 -2.31 20.61 37.70
CA PHE A 420 -2.54 21.98 38.14
C PHE A 420 -3.76 22.09 39.07
N THR A 421 -4.85 21.40 38.72
CA THR A 421 -6.09 21.41 39.52
C THR A 421 -5.89 20.79 40.90
N GLU A 422 -5.19 19.65 40.98
CA GLU A 422 -4.88 18.97 42.25
C GLU A 422 -3.97 19.81 43.14
N ILE A 423 -2.90 20.40 42.58
CA ILE A 423 -2.00 21.30 43.33
C ILE A 423 -2.76 22.52 43.85
N HIS A 424 -3.66 23.08 43.03
CA HIS A 424 -4.44 24.25 43.40
C HIS A 424 -5.46 23.98 44.50
N ASN A 425 -6.09 22.80 44.50
CA ASN A 425 -7.14 22.46 45.46
C ASN A 425 -6.59 21.90 46.79
N GLY A 426 -5.37 21.37 46.82
CA GLY A 426 -4.70 20.87 48.02
C GLY A 426 -3.62 21.84 48.54
N PRO A 427 -2.33 21.60 48.22
CA PRO A 427 -1.20 22.31 48.82
C PRO A 427 -1.28 23.83 48.78
N LEU A 428 -1.75 24.41 47.66
CA LEU A 428 -1.82 25.87 47.55
C LEU A 428 -2.87 26.48 48.50
N GLN A 429 -3.97 25.77 48.78
CA GLN A 429 -4.94 26.21 49.79
C GLN A 429 -4.38 26.05 51.20
N THR A 430 -3.71 24.92 51.48
CA THR A 430 -3.03 24.68 52.77
C THR A 430 -1.98 25.78 53.04
N LEU A 431 -1.19 26.14 52.03
CA LEU A 431 -0.22 27.25 52.11
C LEU A 431 -0.91 28.60 52.33
N ALA A 432 -1.99 28.90 51.60
CA ALA A 432 -2.73 30.15 51.76
C ALA A 432 -3.35 30.28 53.17
N ALA A 433 -3.85 29.18 53.74
CA ALA A 433 -4.36 29.15 55.11
C ALA A 433 -3.23 29.40 56.13
N LEU A 434 -2.06 28.78 55.94
CA LEU A 434 -0.91 29.00 56.82
C LEU A 434 -0.41 30.45 56.80
N LEU A 435 -0.30 31.04 55.61
CA LEU A 435 0.12 32.44 55.47
C LEU A 435 -0.83 33.38 56.22
N ARG A 436 -2.14 33.14 56.15
CA ARG A 436 -3.15 33.94 56.85
C ARG A 436 -3.02 33.83 58.37
N ASN A 437 -2.88 32.61 58.89
CA ASN A 437 -2.85 32.37 60.33
C ASN A 437 -1.54 32.89 60.97
N VAL A 438 -0.42 32.86 60.22
CA VAL A 438 0.85 33.47 60.66
C VAL A 438 0.74 35.00 60.71
N GLN A 439 0.10 35.63 59.72
CA GLN A 439 -0.12 37.10 59.72
C GLN A 439 -0.99 37.56 60.89
N ASN A 440 -1.98 36.74 61.30
CA ASN A 440 -2.88 37.04 62.41
C ASN A 440 -2.30 36.74 63.81
N HIS A 441 -1.04 36.28 63.91
CA HIS A 441 -0.38 35.89 65.17
C HIS A 441 -1.09 34.74 65.93
N GLU A 442 -1.83 33.89 65.21
CA GLU A 442 -2.67 32.82 65.81
C GLU A 442 -1.96 31.46 65.96
N LEU A 443 -0.67 31.36 65.58
CA LEU A 443 0.05 30.08 65.51
C LEU A 443 1.34 30.08 66.34
N SER A 444 1.53 29.00 67.13
CA SER A 444 2.81 28.74 67.79
C SER A 444 3.88 28.22 66.81
N LYS A 445 5.16 28.35 67.18
CA LYS A 445 6.29 27.90 66.34
C LYS A 445 6.26 26.39 66.03
N GLU A 446 5.73 25.58 66.95
CA GLU A 446 5.61 24.12 66.80
C GLU A 446 4.47 23.72 65.84
N GLU A 447 3.34 24.42 65.88
CA GLU A 447 2.23 24.23 64.95
C GLU A 447 2.60 24.65 63.52
N LEU A 448 3.37 25.74 63.37
CA LEU A 448 3.89 26.18 62.08
C LEU A 448 4.80 25.10 61.45
N LEU A 449 5.73 24.54 62.24
CA LEU A 449 6.63 23.49 61.77
C LEU A 449 5.86 22.24 61.34
N THR A 450 4.84 21.85 62.11
CA THR A 450 4.00 20.68 61.84
C THR A 450 3.20 20.86 60.55
N ASN A 451 2.59 22.02 60.36
CA ASN A 451 1.81 22.30 59.16
C ASN A 451 2.68 22.42 57.90
N LEU A 452 3.90 22.97 58.00
CA LEU A 452 4.85 22.98 56.89
C LEU A 452 5.32 21.56 56.52
N LYS A 453 5.51 20.68 57.50
CA LYS A 453 5.79 19.25 57.26
C LYS A 453 4.64 18.57 56.53
N ASN A 454 3.39 18.82 56.95
CA ASN A 454 2.20 18.28 56.29
C ASN A 454 2.06 18.79 54.85
N LEU A 455 2.29 20.08 54.61
CA LEU A 455 2.29 20.66 53.27
C LEU A 455 3.36 20.02 52.37
N ASN A 456 4.57 19.82 52.88
CA ASN A 456 5.63 19.14 52.13
C ASN A 456 5.26 17.69 51.78
N LEU A 457 4.61 16.98 52.71
CA LEU A 457 4.07 15.64 52.45
C LEU A 457 2.96 15.66 51.39
N GLU A 458 2.02 16.62 51.46
CA GLU A 458 0.96 16.79 50.44
C GLU A 458 1.53 17.03 49.03
N ILE A 459 2.54 17.89 48.91
CA ILE A 459 3.20 18.18 47.62
C ILE A 459 3.89 16.93 47.08
N ARG A 460 4.62 16.21 47.94
CA ARG A 460 5.31 14.97 47.57
C ARG A 460 4.34 13.87 47.16
N ASP A 461 3.22 13.74 47.89
CA ASP A 461 2.13 12.82 47.60
C ASP A 461 1.51 13.07 46.22
N ILE A 462 1.34 14.34 45.83
CA ILE A 462 0.85 14.69 44.49
C ILE A 462 1.87 14.31 43.42
N GLY A 463 3.16 14.56 43.65
CA GLY A 463 4.23 14.13 42.75
C GLY A 463 4.25 12.61 42.55
N GLU A 464 4.16 11.84 43.65
CA GLU A 464 4.08 10.38 43.60
C GLU A 464 2.76 9.89 42.95
N TYR A 465 1.64 10.58 43.19
CA TYR A 465 0.35 10.29 42.58
C TYR A 465 0.35 10.51 41.06
N LEU A 466 0.84 11.66 40.59
CA LEU A 466 0.93 11.97 39.17
C LEU A 466 1.86 10.98 38.45
N THR A 467 2.99 10.64 39.07
CA THR A 467 3.93 9.64 38.55
C THR A 467 3.28 8.25 38.42
N ARG A 468 2.49 7.85 39.43
CA ARG A 468 1.73 6.58 39.40
C ARG A 468 0.54 6.60 38.45
N GLN A 469 -0.10 7.75 38.21
CA GLN A 469 -1.18 7.89 37.23
C GLN A 469 -0.66 7.80 35.79
N THR A 470 0.53 8.31 35.48
CA THR A 470 1.15 8.07 34.16
C THR A 470 1.39 6.59 33.87
N LEU A 471 1.47 5.76 34.91
CA LEU A 471 1.64 4.30 34.79
C LEU A 471 0.31 3.53 34.78
N ASN A 472 -0.76 4.05 35.42
CA ASN A 472 -2.05 3.36 35.60
C ASN A 472 -3.23 4.31 35.40
N LEU A 473 -3.41 4.81 34.17
CA LEU A 473 -4.61 5.53 33.80
C LEU A 473 -5.82 4.60 33.93
N GLU A 474 -6.65 4.82 34.97
CA GLU A 474 -8.13 4.91 34.91
C GLU A 474 -8.83 4.44 36.21
N GLU A 475 -8.26 3.59 37.07
CA GLU A 475 -9.14 2.78 37.95
C GLU A 475 -9.42 3.28 39.39
N SER A 476 -8.86 4.42 39.82
CA SER A 476 -9.05 4.91 41.21
C SER A 476 -9.15 6.42 41.37
N LEU A 477 -9.91 6.87 42.38
CA LEU A 477 -10.07 8.25 42.82
C LEU A 477 -9.55 8.39 44.27
N ARG A 478 -8.82 9.47 44.58
CA ARG A 478 -8.46 9.83 45.96
C ARG A 478 -9.39 10.96 46.42
N LEU A 479 -10.03 10.79 47.57
CA LEU A 479 -10.88 11.81 48.19
C LEU A 479 -10.02 12.78 49.01
N GLY A 480 -10.57 13.95 49.34
CA GLY A 480 -9.90 14.97 50.16
C GLY A 480 -9.64 14.54 51.62
N SER A 481 -10.14 13.39 52.05
CA SER A 481 -9.77 12.70 53.30
C SER A 481 -8.46 11.90 53.21
N GLY A 482 -7.92 11.75 52.00
CA GLY A 482 -6.80 10.84 51.71
C GLY A 482 -7.22 9.41 51.36
N LEU A 483 -8.50 9.04 51.53
CA LEU A 483 -9.03 7.72 51.19
C LEU A 483 -9.00 7.47 49.67
N LYS A 484 -8.54 6.29 49.25
CA LYS A 484 -8.51 5.88 47.84
C LYS A 484 -9.66 4.91 47.55
N ILE A 485 -10.52 5.27 46.61
CA ILE A 485 -11.67 4.47 46.17
C ILE A 485 -11.44 3.88 44.77
N ASN A 486 -11.87 2.64 44.56
CA ASN A 486 -11.76 1.93 43.28
C ASN A 486 -13.02 2.16 42.43
N LEU A 487 -12.89 2.88 41.32
CA LEU A 487 -14.02 3.32 40.49
C LEU A 487 -14.68 2.18 39.69
N LYS A 488 -14.12 0.96 39.70
CA LYS A 488 -14.81 -0.22 39.15
C LYS A 488 -16.04 -0.61 39.95
N ARG A 489 -16.11 -0.28 41.24
CA ARG A 489 -17.25 -0.60 42.09
C ARG A 489 -18.56 0.05 41.60
N PRO A 490 -19.73 -0.53 41.90
CA PRO A 490 -21.02 0.09 41.61
C PRO A 490 -21.15 1.50 42.20
N ILE A 491 -21.81 2.42 41.49
CA ILE A 491 -21.85 3.84 41.88
C ILE A 491 -22.49 4.10 43.26
N HIS A 492 -23.44 3.26 43.67
CA HIS A 492 -24.10 3.38 44.97
C HIS A 492 -23.17 3.00 46.14
N GLU A 493 -22.28 2.02 45.94
CA GLU A 493 -21.21 1.69 46.90
C GLU A 493 -20.20 2.83 46.98
N LEU A 494 -19.81 3.39 45.84
CA LEU A 494 -18.92 4.56 45.78
C LEU A 494 -19.52 5.76 46.51
N PHE A 495 -20.80 6.08 46.30
CA PHE A 495 -21.48 7.15 47.03
C PHE A 495 -21.53 6.90 48.53
N TYR A 496 -21.69 5.65 48.95
CA TYR A 496 -21.66 5.29 50.36
C TYR A 496 -20.28 5.52 50.98
N GLU A 497 -19.22 5.11 50.29
CA GLU A 497 -17.82 5.33 50.72
C GLU A 497 -17.48 6.82 50.78
N VAL A 498 -17.81 7.58 49.72
CA VAL A 498 -17.61 9.03 49.66
C VAL A 498 -18.35 9.71 50.81
N TYR A 499 -19.62 9.37 51.04
CA TYR A 499 -20.41 9.94 52.12
C TYR A 499 -19.78 9.69 53.49
N SER A 500 -19.44 8.42 53.77
CA SER A 500 -18.91 8.00 55.07
C SER A 500 -17.57 8.67 55.36
N SER A 501 -16.66 8.63 54.39
CA SER A 501 -15.34 9.25 54.51
C SER A 501 -15.41 10.78 54.63
N THR A 502 -16.36 11.43 53.93
CA THR A 502 -16.49 12.89 53.99
C THR A 502 -17.04 13.36 55.33
N ILE A 503 -18.02 12.65 55.91
CA ILE A 503 -18.64 13.03 57.18
C ILE A 503 -17.70 12.84 58.39
N GLU A 504 -16.71 11.96 58.29
CA GLU A 504 -15.69 11.76 59.32
C GLU A 504 -14.61 12.85 59.33
N ARG A 505 -14.59 13.74 58.32
CA ARG A 505 -13.65 14.87 58.29
C ARG A 505 -13.94 15.84 59.43
N ASN A 506 -12.88 16.42 59.99
CA ASN A 506 -12.99 17.47 61.00
C ASN A 506 -13.40 18.82 60.38
N LEU A 507 -14.67 18.96 60.02
CA LEU A 507 -15.25 20.23 59.55
C LEU A 507 -16.16 20.85 60.63
N PRO A 508 -16.19 22.19 60.77
CA PRO A 508 -16.80 22.88 61.91
C PRO A 508 -18.25 22.48 62.22
N TYR A 509 -19.08 22.29 61.18
CA TYR A 509 -20.52 22.06 61.36
C TYR A 509 -20.93 20.58 61.29
N PHE A 510 -20.01 19.64 61.09
CA PHE A 510 -20.36 18.22 61.20
C PHE A 510 -20.54 17.77 62.65
N GLN A 511 -19.89 18.44 63.60
CA GLN A 511 -20.00 18.14 65.03
C GLN A 511 -21.41 18.41 65.60
N THR A 512 -22.21 19.24 64.94
CA THR A 512 -23.58 19.60 65.37
C THR A 512 -24.67 18.65 64.84
N LEU A 513 -24.31 17.67 63.99
CA LEU A 513 -25.25 16.74 63.37
C LEU A 513 -25.78 15.69 64.36
N LYS A 514 -27.09 15.68 64.58
CA LYS A 514 -27.80 14.67 65.38
C LYS A 514 -28.43 13.57 64.53
N VAL A 515 -28.83 13.89 63.29
CA VAL A 515 -29.51 12.94 62.38
C VAL A 515 -28.78 12.88 61.05
N LYS A 516 -28.35 11.68 60.66
CA LYS A 516 -27.61 11.40 59.42
C LYS A 516 -28.39 10.39 58.57
N VAL A 517 -29.11 10.84 57.56
CA VAL A 517 -29.89 9.98 56.66
C VAL A 517 -29.10 9.75 55.38
N ARG A 518 -28.85 8.49 55.01
CA ARG A 518 -28.23 8.13 53.73
C ARG A 518 -28.95 6.97 53.07
N SER A 519 -29.19 7.07 51.77
CA SER A 519 -29.81 6.01 50.97
C SER A 519 -29.47 6.24 49.49
N PHE A 520 -28.83 5.26 48.84
CA PHE A 520 -28.45 5.38 47.43
C PHE A 520 -28.97 4.15 46.66
N ASP A 521 -29.92 4.38 45.77
CA ASP A 521 -30.45 3.34 44.89
C ASP A 521 -29.34 2.85 43.93
N PRO A 522 -29.27 1.54 43.65
CA PRO A 522 -28.30 0.99 42.72
C PRO A 522 -28.58 1.44 41.28
N LEU A 523 -27.51 1.71 40.54
CA LEU A 523 -27.53 2.03 39.11
C LEU A 523 -26.66 1.01 38.36
N GLU A 524 -27.20 0.42 37.29
CA GLU A 524 -26.52 -0.61 36.49
C GLU A 524 -25.27 -0.04 35.78
N GLU A 525 -24.22 -0.86 35.67
CA GLU A 525 -22.89 -0.46 35.20
C GLU A 525 -22.85 0.01 33.75
N GLN A 526 -23.78 -0.45 32.91
CA GLN A 526 -23.86 -0.09 31.49
C GLN A 526 -24.16 1.39 31.22
N PHE A 527 -24.49 2.19 32.24
CA PHE A 527 -24.93 3.57 32.11
C PHE A 527 -23.91 4.63 32.55
N LEU A 528 -22.78 4.25 33.16
CA LEU A 528 -21.76 5.19 33.64
C LEU A 528 -20.33 4.71 33.31
N THR A 529 -19.57 5.52 32.56
CA THR A 529 -18.12 5.30 32.38
C THR A 529 -17.38 5.57 33.68
N ILE A 530 -16.13 5.09 33.78
CA ILE A 530 -15.28 5.30 34.96
C ILE A 530 -15.07 6.80 35.23
N GLU A 531 -14.94 7.62 34.19
CA GLU A 531 -14.84 9.08 34.30
C GLU A 531 -16.13 9.68 34.88
N ARG A 532 -17.30 9.21 34.43
CA ARG A 532 -18.58 9.69 34.97
C ARG A 532 -18.79 9.30 36.42
N LYS A 533 -18.38 8.10 36.82
CA LYS A 533 -18.38 7.70 38.23
C LYS A 533 -17.49 8.63 39.07
N ARG A 534 -16.31 8.99 38.54
CA ARG A 534 -15.37 9.92 39.20
C ARG A 534 -15.99 11.29 39.44
N GLU A 535 -16.53 11.92 38.40
CA GLU A 535 -17.13 13.26 38.48
C GLU A 535 -18.32 13.30 39.45
N LEU A 536 -19.15 12.25 39.45
CA LEU A 536 -20.28 12.13 40.37
C LEU A 536 -19.84 11.97 41.83
N CYS A 537 -18.77 11.21 42.09
CA CYS A 537 -18.19 11.09 43.43
C CYS A 537 -17.62 12.42 43.93
N GLN A 538 -16.91 13.15 43.06
CA GLN A 538 -16.38 14.48 43.39
C GLN A 538 -17.51 15.49 43.68
N PHE A 539 -18.60 15.45 42.92
CA PHE A 539 -19.79 16.26 43.21
C PHE A 539 -20.38 15.97 44.60
N LEU A 540 -20.52 14.69 44.95
CA LEU A 540 -21.05 14.30 46.26
C LEU A 540 -20.15 14.77 47.40
N GLU A 541 -18.84 14.57 47.27
CA GLU A 541 -17.85 15.04 48.26
C GLU A 541 -17.94 16.55 48.46
N GLU A 542 -17.97 17.31 47.36
CA GLU A 542 -18.03 18.78 47.40
C GLU A 542 -19.35 19.26 48.01
N ALA A 543 -20.48 18.64 47.66
CA ALA A 543 -21.79 18.99 48.23
C ALA A 543 -21.83 18.75 49.75
N LEU A 544 -21.26 17.65 50.23
CA LEU A 544 -21.16 17.35 51.67
C LEU A 544 -20.19 18.27 52.39
N CYS A 545 -19.03 18.57 51.80
CA CYS A 545 -18.07 19.51 52.36
C CYS A 545 -18.68 20.91 52.53
N ASN A 546 -19.50 21.35 51.58
CA ASN A 546 -20.21 22.62 51.68
C ASN A 546 -21.15 22.67 52.89
N VAL A 547 -21.81 21.56 53.24
CA VAL A 547 -22.60 21.47 54.49
C VAL A 547 -21.67 21.64 55.70
N GLY A 548 -20.57 20.87 55.76
CA GLY A 548 -19.64 20.92 56.89
C GLY A 548 -18.94 22.26 57.10
N LYS A 549 -18.75 23.03 56.01
CA LYS A 549 -18.09 24.35 56.01
C LYS A 549 -19.03 25.54 56.19
N HIS A 550 -20.30 25.42 55.79
CA HIS A 550 -21.18 26.59 55.65
C HIS A 550 -22.58 26.45 56.27
N ALA A 551 -23.03 25.24 56.64
CA ALA A 551 -24.37 25.03 57.19
C ALA A 551 -24.41 25.25 58.72
N GLU A 552 -24.30 26.50 59.14
CA GLU A 552 -24.36 26.89 60.55
C GLU A 552 -25.66 26.39 61.22
N GLY A 553 -25.54 25.77 62.40
CA GLY A 553 -26.68 25.25 63.17
C GLY A 553 -27.32 23.97 62.59
N VAL A 554 -26.69 23.31 61.62
CA VAL A 554 -27.21 22.06 61.05
C VAL A 554 -27.30 20.97 62.11
N THR A 555 -28.47 20.32 62.21
CA THR A 555 -28.72 19.19 63.11
C THR A 555 -29.15 17.93 62.36
N ARG A 556 -29.59 18.08 61.11
CA ARG A 556 -30.00 16.98 60.23
C ARG A 556 -29.39 17.18 58.84
N LEU A 557 -28.76 16.11 58.34
CA LEU A 557 -28.28 15.97 56.98
C LEU A 557 -28.88 14.72 56.34
N SER A 558 -29.33 14.85 55.09
CA SER A 558 -29.82 13.76 54.27
C SER A 558 -29.13 13.75 52.92
N ALA A 559 -28.51 12.63 52.55
CA ALA A 559 -27.97 12.38 51.23
C ALA A 559 -28.69 11.19 50.60
N THR A 560 -29.45 11.43 49.54
CA THR A 560 -30.29 10.41 48.90
C THR A 560 -30.04 10.36 47.40
N GLY A 561 -29.75 9.18 46.86
CA GLY A 561 -29.73 8.89 45.43
C GLY A 561 -30.95 8.07 45.07
N THR A 562 -31.91 8.62 44.34
CA THR A 562 -33.17 7.94 44.04
C THR A 562 -33.39 7.77 42.53
N LYS A 563 -33.87 6.59 42.14
CA LYS A 563 -34.20 6.23 40.75
C LYS A 563 -35.70 6.45 40.49
N GLN A 564 -36.07 7.44 39.67
CA GLN A 564 -37.48 7.70 39.32
C GLN A 564 -37.66 7.99 37.82
N GLN A 565 -38.61 7.31 37.16
CA GLN A 565 -39.06 7.60 35.79
C GLN A 565 -37.95 7.76 34.73
N GLY A 566 -36.87 6.96 34.82
CA GLY A 566 -35.73 7.03 33.88
C GLY A 566 -34.67 8.08 34.24
N TRP A 567 -34.83 8.77 35.37
CA TRP A 567 -33.91 9.75 35.93
C TRP A 567 -33.35 9.31 37.28
N TYR A 568 -32.07 9.57 37.49
CA TYR A 568 -31.41 9.40 38.77
C TYR A 568 -31.23 10.79 39.38
N SER A 569 -31.69 10.98 40.60
CA SER A 569 -31.51 12.23 41.34
C SER A 569 -30.65 11.99 42.56
N LEU A 570 -29.49 12.66 42.61
CA LEU A 570 -28.61 12.70 43.76
C LEU A 570 -28.85 14.01 44.52
N LYS A 571 -29.44 13.89 45.72
CA LYS A 571 -29.96 15.00 46.50
C LYS A 571 -29.32 15.05 47.87
N ILE A 572 -28.78 16.21 48.23
CA ILE A 572 -28.18 16.51 49.51
C ILE A 572 -29.01 17.62 50.16
N ARG A 573 -29.57 17.36 51.34
CA ARG A 573 -30.42 18.29 52.07
C ARG A 573 -29.96 18.45 53.50
N ASP A 574 -29.75 19.70 53.91
CA ASP A 574 -29.49 20.08 55.31
C ASP A 574 -30.63 20.94 55.87
N ASN A 575 -30.66 21.10 57.20
CA ASN A 575 -31.57 22.01 57.90
C ASN A 575 -30.85 23.18 58.59
N GLY A 576 -29.64 23.53 58.12
CA GLY A 576 -28.85 24.63 58.65
C GLY A 576 -29.41 26.00 58.22
N LEU A 577 -28.59 27.03 58.34
CA LEU A 577 -29.03 28.41 58.15
C LEU A 577 -29.42 28.79 56.69
N GLY A 578 -29.12 27.93 55.72
CA GLY A 578 -29.50 28.09 54.31
C GLY A 578 -28.58 29.05 53.52
N ILE A 579 -28.90 29.28 52.25
CA ILE A 579 -28.10 30.10 51.33
C ILE A 579 -28.14 31.59 51.76
N ARG A 580 -26.98 32.20 52.07
CA ARG A 580 -26.84 33.63 52.46
C ARG A 580 -26.48 34.58 51.30
N SER A 581 -25.97 34.07 50.18
CA SER A 581 -25.48 34.87 49.05
C SER A 581 -25.89 34.25 47.71
N ASN A 582 -26.24 35.11 46.74
CA ASN A 582 -26.53 34.71 45.35
C ASN A 582 -25.26 34.59 44.49
N TYR A 583 -24.07 34.74 45.08
CA TYR A 583 -22.80 34.61 44.37
C TYR A 583 -22.51 33.14 44.01
N GLU A 584 -22.27 32.88 42.71
CA GLU A 584 -21.94 31.54 42.22
C GLU A 584 -20.45 31.24 42.39
N SER A 585 -20.12 30.41 43.38
CA SER A 585 -18.78 29.85 43.58
C SER A 585 -18.36 28.97 42.40
N LYS A 586 -17.04 28.77 42.24
CA LYS A 586 -16.46 27.85 41.24
C LYS A 586 -17.12 26.45 41.29
N GLY A 587 -17.28 25.87 42.49
CA GLY A 587 -17.97 24.58 42.66
C GLY A 587 -19.45 24.55 42.22
N THR A 588 -20.15 25.69 42.32
CA THR A 588 -21.53 25.82 41.81
C THR A 588 -21.53 25.84 40.27
N LYS A 589 -20.56 26.51 39.64
CA LYS A 589 -20.38 26.51 38.17
C LYS A 589 -19.99 25.13 37.65
N ASP A 590 -19.11 24.43 38.35
CA ASP A 590 -18.66 23.08 38.01
C ASP A 590 -19.84 22.08 38.09
N SER A 591 -20.68 22.19 39.12
CA SER A 591 -21.89 21.36 39.26
C SER A 591 -22.90 21.60 38.13
N LYS A 592 -23.09 22.85 37.69
CA LYS A 592 -23.93 23.18 36.52
C LYS A 592 -23.36 22.63 35.22
N ASN A 593 -22.04 22.69 35.05
CA ASN A 593 -21.35 22.11 33.88
C ASN A 593 -21.48 20.60 33.86
N LEU A 594 -21.31 19.94 35.00
CA LEU A 594 -21.51 18.49 35.16
C LEU A 594 -22.94 18.09 34.79
N ALA A 595 -23.95 18.80 35.29
CA ALA A 595 -25.34 18.56 34.91
C ALA A 595 -25.57 18.70 33.40
N LYS A 596 -25.01 19.75 32.78
CA LYS A 596 -25.12 19.97 31.34
C LYS A 596 -24.48 18.84 30.53
N GLN A 597 -23.33 18.34 30.97
CA GLN A 597 -22.64 17.21 30.34
C GLN A 597 -23.41 15.89 30.48
N LEU A 598 -24.05 15.67 31.64
CA LEU A 598 -24.91 14.52 31.88
C LEU A 598 -26.28 14.62 31.17
N GLY A 599 -26.57 15.74 30.50
CA GLY A 599 -27.88 15.99 29.88
C GLY A 599 -29.00 16.19 30.91
N GLY A 600 -28.62 16.58 32.12
CA GLY A 600 -29.49 16.76 33.27
C GLY A 600 -29.59 18.20 33.74
N TYR A 601 -30.03 18.38 34.98
CA TYR A 601 -30.17 19.68 35.62
C TYR A 601 -29.61 19.64 37.04
N PHE A 602 -29.04 20.78 37.44
CA PHE A 602 -28.54 21.02 38.77
C PHE A 602 -29.40 22.09 39.42
N ASN A 603 -29.85 21.83 40.64
CA ASN A 603 -30.63 22.76 41.43
C ASN A 603 -30.01 22.96 42.81
N ARG A 604 -29.95 24.22 43.25
CA ARG A 604 -29.50 24.58 44.60
C ARG A 604 -30.41 25.65 45.17
N GLU A 605 -31.23 25.29 46.14
CA GLU A 605 -32.29 26.14 46.66
C GLU A 605 -32.33 26.13 48.20
N ARG A 606 -32.97 27.15 48.79
CA ARG A 606 -33.23 27.22 50.23
C ARG A 606 -34.41 26.30 50.59
N ALA A 607 -34.23 25.45 51.61
CA ALA A 607 -35.28 24.56 52.12
C ALA A 607 -36.18 25.28 53.14
N THR A 608 -37.49 25.04 53.10
CA THR A 608 -38.45 25.52 54.12
C THR A 608 -38.65 24.48 55.23
N PRO A 609 -38.68 24.86 56.53
CA PRO A 609 -38.59 26.21 57.09
C PRO A 609 -37.14 26.77 57.23
N LYS A 610 -36.10 25.92 57.25
CA LYS A 610 -34.66 26.29 57.21
C LYS A 610 -33.84 25.20 56.48
N GLY A 611 -32.72 25.57 55.84
CA GLY A 611 -31.77 24.64 55.23
C GLY A 611 -31.41 24.92 53.76
N THR A 612 -30.60 24.05 53.17
CA THR A 612 -30.29 24.04 51.72
C THR A 612 -30.61 22.68 51.11
N VAL A 613 -31.10 22.69 49.87
CA VAL A 613 -31.20 21.50 49.01
C VAL A 613 -30.24 21.69 47.84
N CYS A 614 -29.36 20.72 47.64
CA CYS A 614 -28.45 20.63 46.51
C CYS A 614 -28.77 19.33 45.77
N GLU A 615 -29.23 19.43 44.52
CA GLU A 615 -29.75 18.30 43.76
C GLU A 615 -29.16 18.26 42.35
N LEU A 616 -28.59 17.12 41.98
CA LEU A 616 -28.12 16.83 40.64
C LEU A 616 -28.95 15.69 40.06
N THR A 617 -29.64 15.94 38.94
CA THR A 617 -30.54 14.97 38.33
C THR A 617 -30.15 14.71 36.88
N TRP A 618 -29.99 13.44 36.49
CA TRP A 618 -29.60 13.04 35.13
C TRP A 618 -30.34 11.78 34.63
N PRO A 619 -30.52 11.60 33.32
CA PRO A 619 -31.20 10.43 32.78
C PRO A 619 -30.26 9.21 32.76
N PHE A 620 -30.77 8.03 33.13
CA PHE A 620 -30.01 6.77 33.06
C PHE A 620 -30.55 5.77 32.03
N ALA A 621 -31.76 5.99 31.48
CA ALA A 621 -32.32 5.12 30.45
C ALA A 621 -32.02 5.65 29.05
N GLY A 622 -31.58 4.78 28.14
CA GLY A 622 -31.37 5.12 26.72
C GLY A 622 -32.62 5.72 26.08
N THR A 623 -32.68 7.04 25.96
CA THR A 623 -33.77 7.75 25.28
C THR A 623 -33.65 7.59 23.76
N ARG A 624 -34.02 6.40 23.26
CA ARG A 624 -34.76 6.26 21.99
C ARG A 624 -36.28 6.51 22.16
N SER A 625 -36.75 6.81 23.39
CA SER A 625 -38.18 6.92 23.73
C SER A 625 -38.73 8.35 23.97
N TRP A 626 -37.89 9.39 23.89
CA TRP A 626 -38.42 10.76 24.08
C TRP A 626 -39.30 11.22 22.91
N ILE A 627 -38.97 10.80 21.68
CA ILE A 627 -39.76 11.13 20.47
C ILE A 627 -41.11 10.41 20.46
N SER A 628 -41.21 9.17 20.96
CA SER A 628 -42.47 8.41 21.01
C SER A 628 -43.41 8.92 22.11
N THR A 629 -42.87 9.29 23.28
CA THR A 629 -43.65 9.79 24.41
C THR A 629 -44.10 11.24 24.21
N MET A 630 -43.29 12.06 23.52
CA MET A 630 -43.70 13.41 23.11
C MET A 630 -44.67 13.36 21.92
N LYS A 631 -44.48 12.46 20.94
CA LYS A 631 -45.48 12.21 19.88
C LYS A 631 -46.79 11.69 20.44
N SER A 632 -46.81 10.80 21.43
CA SER A 632 -48.07 10.29 21.99
C SER A 632 -48.81 11.37 22.79
N ARG A 633 -48.10 12.19 23.57
CA ARG A 633 -48.69 13.33 24.30
C ARG A 633 -49.14 14.46 23.35
N LEU A 634 -48.38 14.79 22.31
CA LEU A 634 -48.80 15.74 21.26
C LEU A 634 -49.97 15.20 20.45
N LYS A 635 -49.98 13.92 20.07
CA LYS A 635 -51.09 13.28 19.34
C LYS A 635 -52.36 13.23 20.18
N ALA A 636 -52.26 12.93 21.48
CA ALA A 636 -53.40 12.97 22.41
C ALA A 636 -53.92 14.40 22.65
N TYR A 637 -53.02 15.39 22.72
CA TYR A 637 -53.38 16.81 22.84
C TYR A 637 -54.07 17.34 21.56
N PHE A 638 -53.53 17.03 20.38
CA PHE A 638 -54.12 17.42 19.10
C PHE A 638 -55.44 16.67 18.82
N GLN A 639 -55.57 15.38 19.17
CA GLN A 639 -56.84 14.65 19.04
C GLN A 639 -57.93 15.20 19.98
N ARG A 640 -57.59 15.61 21.21
CA ARG A 640 -58.54 16.27 22.12
C ARG A 640 -58.96 17.65 21.60
N LYS A 641 -58.03 18.43 21.05
CA LYS A 641 -58.31 19.76 20.48
C LYS A 641 -59.13 19.67 19.17
N LEU A 642 -58.88 18.65 18.34
CA LEU A 642 -59.65 18.39 17.11
C LEU A 642 -61.08 17.91 17.42
N LYS A 643 -61.27 17.05 18.44
CA LYS A 643 -62.61 16.65 18.93
C LYS A 643 -63.40 17.80 19.55
N PHE A 644 -62.73 18.80 20.13
CA PHE A 644 -63.38 19.99 20.68
C PHE A 644 -63.79 20.97 19.56
N LEU A 645 -62.98 21.09 18.51
CA LEU A 645 -63.28 21.93 17.34
C LEU A 645 -64.38 21.35 16.44
N THR A 646 -64.40 20.02 16.19
CA THR A 646 -65.49 19.39 15.41
C THR A 646 -66.83 19.40 16.14
N LYS A 647 -66.83 19.33 17.48
CA LYS A 647 -68.05 19.43 18.30
C LYS A 647 -68.63 20.86 18.37
N ASN A 648 -67.80 21.88 18.13
CA ASN A 648 -68.25 23.28 18.02
C ASN A 648 -68.66 23.67 16.59
N LEU A 649 -68.07 23.07 15.56
CA LEU A 649 -68.53 23.27 14.16
C LEU A 649 -69.89 22.60 13.88
N GLN A 650 -70.21 21.47 14.52
CA GLN A 650 -71.55 20.85 14.44
C GLN A 650 -72.64 21.57 15.26
N ARG A 651 -72.30 22.64 15.98
CA ARG A 651 -73.24 23.50 16.73
C ARG A 651 -73.43 24.89 16.10
N SER A 652 -72.77 25.17 14.99
CA SER A 652 -72.84 26.44 14.24
C SER A 652 -73.21 26.28 12.76
N LEU A 653 -73.60 25.07 12.36
CA LEU A 653 -74.50 24.73 11.25
C LEU A 653 -75.75 24.12 11.87
#